data_AF-A0A9D7HV61-F1
#
_entry.id   AF-A0A9D7HV61-F1
#
_cell.length_a   1.000
_cell.length_b   1.000
_cell.length_c   1.000
_cell.angle_alpha   90.00
_cell.angle_beta   90.00
_cell.angle_gamma   90.00
#
_symmetry.space_group_name_H-M   'P 1'
#
loop_
_entity.id
_entity.type
_entity.pdbx_description
1 polymer ?
#
loop_
_entity_poly.entity_id
_entity_poly.type
_entity_poly.pdbx_seq_one_letter_code
_entity_poly.pdbx_strand_id
1 'polypeptide(L)'
;MLRMVLALTIAISAIWAALLIAQTPPNVRVNSVTTNLQNEEQIWISPLNANIVVANWRDWRLGFRRVGVGYSSDGGATWNDDLFVDTPFDRQSDPCMVGDRFGNFYANHLNYDNVDQYNNSLIVVMKSTDNGVSWSTPVPTHPANSNTFEDKQFTAVDRTGGAHDGNYYVSWTRFPNPTRIIFVRSTDGITTFDDSVKLSKPNFEPLCNDDIDAGQFSIPIVDADGDVHVFWQGYKVSPGCLFEYCIRHVMSTDGGATFSPDTIAFVTNYGYYNVDGGVNTYGMPNGDCDISGGPYDNTIYISQSQWADGYNDRTNIIVRKSTDKGQTWSTPAVVNDDDPESLIDQFHPWLYVNEDGVVLLLFYDQRDDPVGHTLFNAYFSASFDGGETYITNKRISDVSINPAFASPDKVNVPDDIREEDGTMLLQRQPARSPMAGLFAEYIGIHSKRDTISTIWTDTRNGNQDAYSARFIMPFQKPRLYLPADGDTNIYPSPSFRWSTSWHEWNDTYRLEVSKQANFATLEYSIDSLTNNDFTFFGTLDSTIHYWRVKAFRNVGADSTEYSDTYTFGRTLPPTYLCGDADGSSAISVSDVVYLISYIFSGGPAPMPLLSGDADCSGGVNISDAVYLIGYIFSGGPAPCALCK
;
A
#
# COMPACT_ATOMS: atom_id res chain seq x y z
N MET A 1 -11.68 -44.25 24.26
CA MET A 1 -12.66 -44.11 23.17
C MET A 1 -13.08 -42.65 22.95
N LEU A 2 -13.55 -41.93 23.99
CA LEU A 2 -13.98 -40.52 23.87
C LEU A 2 -12.88 -39.53 23.39
N ARG A 3 -11.62 -39.71 23.83
CA ARG A 3 -10.47 -38.89 23.36
C ARG A 3 -10.07 -39.14 21.90
N MET A 4 -10.31 -40.34 21.37
CA MET A 4 -10.03 -40.68 19.97
C MET A 4 -11.10 -40.10 19.03
N VAL A 5 -12.37 -40.08 19.47
CA VAL A 5 -13.46 -39.50 18.69
C VAL A 5 -13.31 -37.97 18.61
N LEU A 6 -12.94 -37.30 19.71
CA LEU A 6 -12.72 -35.85 19.73
C LEU A 6 -11.53 -35.41 18.85
N ALA A 7 -10.42 -36.15 18.89
CA ALA A 7 -9.26 -35.89 18.03
C ALA A 7 -9.57 -36.13 16.54
N LEU A 8 -10.41 -37.13 16.22
CA LEU A 8 -10.83 -37.41 14.85
C LEU A 8 -11.78 -36.31 14.31
N THR A 9 -12.68 -35.78 15.14
CA THR A 9 -13.56 -34.66 14.74
C THR A 9 -12.81 -33.34 14.53
N ILE A 10 -11.78 -33.05 15.35
CA ILE A 10 -10.92 -31.86 15.17
C ILE A 10 -10.05 -31.99 13.92
N ALA A 11 -9.51 -33.19 13.66
CA ALA A 11 -8.75 -33.46 12.44
C ALA A 11 -9.63 -33.34 11.19
N ILE A 12 -10.87 -33.83 11.23
CA ILE A 12 -11.81 -33.71 10.11
C ILE A 12 -12.22 -32.24 9.90
N SER A 13 -12.51 -31.45 10.94
CA SER A 13 -12.84 -30.02 10.79
C SER A 13 -11.65 -29.20 10.28
N ALA A 14 -10.43 -29.49 10.71
CA ALA A 14 -9.21 -28.86 10.20
C ALA A 14 -8.94 -29.22 8.73
N ILE A 15 -9.25 -30.45 8.31
CA ILE A 15 -9.17 -30.89 6.92
C ILE A 15 -10.23 -30.19 6.06
N TRP A 16 -11.46 -30.01 6.55
CA TRP A 16 -12.51 -29.26 5.84
C TRP A 16 -12.22 -27.75 5.76
N ALA A 17 -11.66 -27.14 6.81
CA ALA A 17 -11.21 -25.75 6.79
C ALA A 17 -10.03 -25.55 5.83
N ALA A 18 -9.05 -26.47 5.83
CA ALA A 18 -7.95 -26.46 4.87
C ALA A 18 -8.42 -26.70 3.42
N LEU A 19 -9.43 -27.54 3.19
CA LEU A 19 -10.04 -27.74 1.87
C LEU A 19 -10.80 -26.50 1.36
N LEU A 20 -11.46 -25.74 2.25
CA LEU A 20 -12.10 -24.47 1.87
C LEU A 20 -11.08 -23.37 1.54
N ILE A 21 -9.92 -23.38 2.19
CA ILE A 21 -8.83 -22.41 1.96
C ILE A 21 -8.03 -22.71 0.68
N ALA A 22 -8.15 -23.93 0.15
CA ALA A 22 -7.46 -24.40 -1.05
C ALA A 22 -8.27 -24.27 -2.36
N GLN A 23 -9.56 -23.94 -2.29
CA GLN A 23 -10.35 -23.70 -3.49
C GLN A 23 -10.16 -22.28 -4.00
N THR A 24 -9.96 -22.16 -5.32
CA THR A 24 -10.06 -20.89 -6.04
C THR A 24 -11.42 -20.25 -5.72
N PRO A 25 -11.47 -18.96 -5.35
CA PRO A 25 -12.73 -18.30 -5.02
C PRO A 25 -13.67 -18.27 -6.22
N PRO A 26 -15.00 -18.23 -6.01
CA PRO A 26 -15.95 -18.08 -7.10
C PRO A 26 -15.63 -16.86 -7.96
N ASN A 27 -15.48 -17.08 -9.27
CA ASN A 27 -15.26 -16.02 -10.25
C ASN A 27 -16.61 -15.56 -10.80
N VAL A 28 -16.92 -14.27 -10.65
CA VAL A 28 -18.18 -13.65 -11.05
C VAL A 28 -17.92 -12.63 -12.14
N ARG A 29 -18.65 -12.72 -13.26
CA ARG A 29 -18.59 -11.72 -14.31
C ARG A 29 -19.25 -10.43 -13.83
N VAL A 30 -18.56 -9.30 -13.99
CA VAL A 30 -19.01 -7.98 -13.51
C VAL A 30 -19.90 -7.30 -14.56
N ASN A 31 -19.48 -7.32 -15.83
CA ASN A 31 -20.20 -6.69 -16.93
C ASN A 31 -21.30 -7.60 -17.52
N SER A 32 -22.34 -7.01 -18.11
CA SER A 32 -23.38 -7.73 -18.85
C SER A 32 -22.81 -8.52 -20.02
N VAL A 33 -23.54 -9.55 -20.47
CA VAL A 33 -23.16 -10.35 -21.63
C VAL A 33 -23.07 -9.48 -22.88
N THR A 34 -21.88 -9.43 -23.46
CA THR A 34 -21.56 -8.63 -24.65
C THR A 34 -20.58 -9.39 -25.54
N THR A 35 -20.63 -9.12 -26.84
CA THR A 35 -19.62 -9.60 -27.81
C THR A 35 -18.45 -8.63 -27.97
N ASN A 36 -18.55 -7.45 -27.36
CA ASN A 36 -17.56 -6.39 -27.47
C ASN A 36 -16.61 -6.39 -26.27
N LEU A 37 -15.38 -5.97 -26.51
CA LEU A 37 -14.26 -5.98 -25.55
C LEU A 37 -14.60 -5.22 -24.25
N GLN A 38 -14.09 -5.71 -23.12
CA GLN A 38 -14.14 -5.08 -21.80
C GLN A 38 -12.81 -5.32 -21.09
N ASN A 39 -12.11 -4.26 -20.66
CA ASN A 39 -10.78 -4.35 -20.03
C ASN A 39 -10.40 -3.04 -19.31
N GLU A 40 -9.21 -2.94 -18.72
CA GLU A 40 -8.75 -1.79 -17.89
C GLU A 40 -9.71 -1.52 -16.74
N GLU A 41 -9.63 -2.33 -15.69
CA GLU A 41 -10.60 -2.32 -14.61
C GLU A 41 -10.00 -1.95 -13.26
N GLN A 42 -10.79 -1.23 -12.45
CA GLN A 42 -10.50 -1.01 -11.04
C GLN A 42 -11.72 -1.35 -10.19
N ILE A 43 -11.45 -1.71 -8.94
CA ILE A 43 -12.46 -2.14 -7.96
C ILE A 43 -12.17 -1.51 -6.62
N TRP A 44 -13.21 -1.13 -5.89
CA TRP A 44 -13.11 -0.56 -4.57
C TRP A 44 -14.19 -1.13 -3.65
N ILE A 45 -13.82 -1.46 -2.41
CA ILE A 45 -14.77 -1.87 -1.37
C ILE A 45 -15.08 -0.65 -0.51
N SER A 46 -16.35 -0.44 -0.16
CA SER A 46 -16.70 0.64 0.76
C SER A 46 -16.01 0.45 2.12
N PRO A 47 -15.35 1.49 2.66
CA PRO A 47 -14.77 1.42 4.01
C PRO A 47 -15.82 1.28 5.11
N LEU A 48 -17.10 1.56 4.83
CA LEU A 48 -18.21 1.49 5.79
C LEU A 48 -18.93 0.14 5.80
N ASN A 49 -18.86 -0.62 4.71
CA ASN A 49 -19.57 -1.90 4.57
C ASN A 49 -18.92 -2.74 3.47
N ALA A 50 -18.27 -3.86 3.82
CA ALA A 50 -17.59 -4.68 2.83
C ALA A 50 -18.50 -5.40 1.84
N ASN A 51 -19.82 -5.39 2.02
CA ASN A 51 -20.76 -5.89 1.01
C ASN A 51 -21.01 -4.88 -0.11
N ILE A 52 -20.63 -3.61 0.08
CA ILE A 52 -20.69 -2.60 -0.97
C ILE A 52 -19.36 -2.62 -1.73
N VAL A 53 -19.42 -2.98 -3.01
CA VAL A 53 -18.27 -3.03 -3.90
C VAL A 53 -18.62 -2.29 -5.19
N VAL A 54 -17.72 -1.45 -5.68
CA VAL A 54 -17.90 -0.67 -6.91
C VAL A 54 -16.73 -0.93 -7.84
N ALA A 55 -16.99 -1.05 -9.13
CA ALA A 55 -15.97 -1.29 -10.14
C ALA A 55 -16.24 -0.44 -11.39
N ASN A 56 -15.20 -0.15 -12.14
CA ASN A 56 -15.29 0.46 -13.47
C ASN A 56 -14.35 -0.25 -14.43
N TRP A 57 -14.63 -0.13 -15.73
CA TRP A 57 -13.84 -0.75 -16.79
C TRP A 57 -14.06 -0.01 -18.10
N ARG A 58 -13.15 -0.18 -19.07
CA ARG A 58 -13.44 0.26 -20.43
C ARG A 58 -14.46 -0.65 -21.08
N ASP A 59 -15.42 -0.05 -21.77
CA ASP A 59 -16.59 -0.73 -22.30
C ASP A 59 -16.84 -0.40 -23.77
N TRP A 60 -16.95 -1.43 -24.61
CA TRP A 60 -17.24 -1.30 -26.04
C TRP A 60 -18.64 -1.78 -26.43
N ARG A 61 -19.59 -1.94 -25.50
CA ARG A 61 -20.93 -2.46 -25.80
C ARG A 61 -21.65 -1.68 -26.93
N LEU A 62 -21.31 -0.40 -27.11
CA LEU A 62 -21.83 0.46 -28.18
C LEU A 62 -21.02 0.41 -29.49
N GLY A 63 -20.03 -0.49 -29.61
CA GLY A 63 -19.13 -0.59 -30.75
C GLY A 63 -17.98 0.41 -30.75
N PHE A 64 -17.78 1.14 -29.64
CA PHE A 64 -16.70 2.09 -29.45
C PHE A 64 -16.39 2.32 -27.96
N ARG A 65 -15.19 2.85 -27.68
CA ARG A 65 -14.63 3.01 -26.32
C ARG A 65 -15.46 3.98 -25.48
N ARG A 66 -16.08 3.46 -24.43
CA ARG A 66 -16.76 4.14 -23.32
C ARG A 66 -16.22 3.59 -21.99
N VAL A 67 -16.77 4.06 -20.87
CA VAL A 67 -16.48 3.51 -19.54
C VAL A 67 -17.75 2.93 -18.93
N GLY A 68 -17.68 1.63 -18.60
CA GLY A 68 -18.66 0.92 -17.80
C GLY A 68 -18.42 1.14 -16.31
N VAL A 69 -19.49 1.06 -15.54
CA VAL A 69 -19.47 1.15 -14.09
C VAL A 69 -20.44 0.13 -13.51
N GLY A 70 -20.08 -0.48 -12.40
CA GLY A 70 -20.95 -1.40 -11.72
C GLY A 70 -20.82 -1.34 -10.22
N TYR A 71 -21.89 -1.75 -9.53
CA TYR A 71 -21.90 -1.87 -8.09
C TYR A 71 -22.56 -3.17 -7.64
N SER A 72 -22.12 -3.64 -6.49
CA SER A 72 -22.67 -4.78 -5.78
C SER A 72 -23.01 -4.39 -4.35
N SER A 73 -24.13 -4.92 -3.85
CA SER A 73 -24.56 -4.77 -2.46
C SER A 73 -24.47 -6.07 -1.65
N ASP A 74 -23.92 -7.13 -2.25
CA ASP A 74 -23.78 -8.47 -1.66
C ASP A 74 -22.33 -8.99 -1.70
N GLY A 75 -21.37 -8.07 -1.77
CA GLY A 75 -19.93 -8.36 -1.76
C GLY A 75 -19.36 -8.76 -3.12
N GLY A 76 -20.09 -8.57 -4.21
CA GLY A 76 -19.69 -8.94 -5.57
C GLY A 76 -20.21 -10.30 -6.01
N ALA A 77 -21.19 -10.88 -5.30
CA ALA A 77 -21.87 -12.10 -5.73
C ALA A 77 -22.83 -11.81 -6.90
N THR A 78 -23.45 -10.63 -6.90
CA THR A 78 -24.21 -10.08 -8.02
C THR A 78 -23.80 -8.64 -8.30
N TRP A 79 -23.93 -8.23 -9.56
CA TRP A 79 -23.51 -6.90 -10.04
C TRP A 79 -24.63 -6.23 -10.81
N ASN A 80 -24.81 -4.93 -10.54
CA ASN A 80 -25.54 -4.02 -11.41
C ASN A 80 -24.51 -3.41 -12.34
N ASP A 81 -24.79 -3.47 -13.64
CA ASP A 81 -23.91 -3.01 -14.69
C ASP A 81 -24.56 -1.85 -15.44
N ASP A 82 -23.82 -0.74 -15.56
CA ASP A 82 -24.25 0.49 -16.21
C ASP A 82 -23.09 1.16 -16.99
N LEU A 83 -23.36 2.28 -17.63
CA LEU A 83 -22.42 3.05 -18.44
C LEU A 83 -22.43 4.53 -18.02
N PHE A 84 -21.27 5.19 -18.05
CA PHE A 84 -21.26 6.66 -17.95
C PHE A 84 -21.75 7.30 -19.26
N VAL A 85 -22.90 7.98 -19.21
CA VAL A 85 -23.61 8.48 -20.40
C VAL A 85 -23.53 10.01 -20.62
N ASP A 86 -23.25 10.81 -19.59
CA ASP A 86 -23.33 12.29 -19.66
C ASP A 86 -21.96 13.00 -19.73
N THR A 87 -21.11 12.62 -20.68
CA THR A 87 -19.73 13.14 -20.73
C THR A 87 -19.51 14.26 -21.76
N PRO A 88 -18.56 15.19 -21.54
CA PRO A 88 -18.30 16.29 -22.46
C PRO A 88 -17.88 15.87 -23.88
N PHE A 89 -17.37 14.65 -24.02
CA PHE A 89 -16.92 14.08 -25.28
C PHE A 89 -17.58 12.73 -25.60
N ASP A 90 -17.44 12.31 -26.86
CA ASP A 90 -18.05 11.10 -27.40
C ASP A 90 -17.26 9.81 -27.20
N ARG A 91 -15.99 9.93 -26.78
CA ARG A 91 -15.14 8.81 -26.39
C ARG A 91 -14.67 8.98 -24.96
N GLN A 92 -14.60 7.86 -24.24
CA GLN A 92 -14.11 7.82 -22.87
C GLN A 92 -13.18 6.64 -22.69
N SER A 93 -12.19 6.74 -21.80
CA SER A 93 -11.38 5.59 -21.42
C SER A 93 -10.45 5.75 -20.21
N ASP A 94 -9.61 4.73 -20.01
CA ASP A 94 -8.60 4.65 -18.95
C ASP A 94 -9.22 4.91 -17.57
N PRO A 95 -10.35 4.25 -17.23
CA PRO A 95 -11.05 4.59 -16.01
C PRO A 95 -10.24 4.22 -14.78
N CYS A 96 -10.21 5.11 -13.79
CA CYS A 96 -9.70 4.81 -12.47
C CYS A 96 -10.73 5.16 -11.40
N MET A 97 -10.55 4.61 -10.19
CA MET A 97 -11.47 4.73 -9.09
C MET A 97 -10.74 4.77 -7.76
N VAL A 98 -11.27 5.56 -6.82
CA VAL A 98 -10.85 5.57 -5.42
C VAL A 98 -12.06 5.81 -4.51
N GLY A 99 -12.04 5.26 -3.31
CA GLY A 99 -13.04 5.54 -2.26
C GLY A 99 -12.44 6.36 -1.11
N ASP A 100 -13.21 7.31 -0.56
CA ASP A 100 -12.83 8.01 0.67
C ASP A 100 -13.28 7.26 1.93
N ARG A 101 -12.75 7.64 3.10
CA ARG A 101 -13.08 6.98 4.38
C ARG A 101 -14.55 7.12 4.79
N PHE A 102 -15.31 7.99 4.12
CA PHE A 102 -16.73 8.25 4.39
C PHE A 102 -17.66 7.42 3.48
N GLY A 103 -17.11 6.53 2.64
CA GLY A 103 -17.89 5.65 1.78
C GLY A 103 -18.35 6.31 0.48
N ASN A 104 -17.80 7.46 0.11
CA ASN A 104 -18.00 8.01 -1.23
C ASN A 104 -16.99 7.40 -2.21
N PHE A 105 -17.39 7.27 -3.46
CA PHE A 105 -16.54 6.78 -4.54
C PHE A 105 -16.31 7.89 -5.56
N TYR A 106 -15.10 7.96 -6.09
CA TYR A 106 -14.70 8.89 -7.14
C TYR A 106 -14.23 8.06 -8.32
N ALA A 107 -14.81 8.29 -9.49
CA ALA A 107 -14.39 7.66 -10.74
C ALA A 107 -13.88 8.75 -11.67
N ASN A 108 -12.68 8.61 -12.20
CA ASN A 108 -12.17 9.49 -13.24
C ASN A 108 -11.92 8.72 -14.53
N HIS A 109 -11.99 9.43 -15.66
CA HIS A 109 -11.65 8.85 -16.95
C HIS A 109 -11.27 9.95 -17.95
N LEU A 110 -10.51 9.53 -18.96
CA LEU A 110 -10.15 10.30 -20.13
C LEU A 110 -11.40 10.50 -20.98
N ASN A 111 -11.59 11.71 -21.49
CA ASN A 111 -12.58 12.10 -22.48
C ASN A 111 -11.87 12.69 -23.70
N TYR A 112 -12.23 12.28 -24.92
CA TYR A 112 -11.58 12.80 -26.12
C TYR A 112 -12.48 12.84 -27.34
N ASP A 113 -12.16 13.75 -28.26
CA ASP A 113 -12.87 13.92 -29.53
C ASP A 113 -12.44 12.85 -30.55
N ASN A 114 -13.39 12.23 -31.23
CA ASN A 114 -13.12 11.29 -32.32
C ASN A 114 -12.54 11.94 -33.60
N VAL A 115 -12.65 13.27 -33.77
CA VAL A 115 -12.19 13.99 -34.97
C VAL A 115 -10.76 14.55 -34.79
N ASP A 116 -10.42 14.99 -33.58
CA ASP A 116 -9.10 15.54 -33.24
C ASP A 116 -8.49 14.81 -32.03
N GLN A 117 -8.43 13.48 -32.14
CA GLN A 117 -8.03 12.56 -31.08
C GLN A 117 -6.62 12.78 -30.51
N TYR A 118 -5.83 13.70 -31.08
CA TYR A 118 -4.47 13.99 -30.63
C TYR A 118 -4.30 15.40 -30.08
N ASN A 119 -5.31 16.26 -30.18
CA ASN A 119 -5.20 17.63 -29.71
C ASN A 119 -6.40 18.08 -28.87
N ASN A 120 -7.40 17.22 -28.62
CA ASN A 120 -8.56 17.61 -27.83
C ASN A 120 -9.03 16.49 -26.90
N SER A 121 -8.68 16.64 -25.62
CA SER A 121 -9.10 15.71 -24.57
C SER A 121 -9.19 16.42 -23.21
N LEU A 122 -9.86 15.76 -22.28
CA LEU A 122 -10.06 16.20 -20.91
C LEU A 122 -10.01 15.02 -19.95
N ILE A 123 -9.55 15.27 -18.74
CA ILE A 123 -9.77 14.38 -17.62
C ILE A 123 -11.00 14.87 -16.86
N VAL A 124 -11.95 13.98 -16.60
CA VAL A 124 -13.15 14.27 -15.81
C VAL A 124 -13.21 13.36 -14.60
N VAL A 125 -13.87 13.81 -13.55
CA VAL A 125 -14.21 13.00 -12.37
C VAL A 125 -15.70 13.07 -12.08
N MET A 126 -16.27 11.99 -11.56
CA MET A 126 -17.61 11.93 -11.01
C MET A 126 -17.55 11.35 -9.60
N LYS A 127 -18.52 11.70 -8.76
CA LYS A 127 -18.62 11.22 -7.37
C LYS A 127 -19.94 10.49 -7.16
N SER A 128 -19.89 9.36 -6.47
CA SER A 128 -21.04 8.67 -5.90
C SER A 128 -21.02 8.82 -4.38
N THR A 129 -22.20 9.08 -3.80
CA THR A 129 -22.41 9.20 -2.34
C THR A 129 -23.44 8.18 -1.83
N ASP A 130 -23.88 7.28 -2.70
CA ASP A 130 -24.97 6.34 -2.47
C ASP A 130 -24.57 4.91 -2.84
N ASN A 131 -23.34 4.52 -2.48
CA ASN A 131 -22.80 3.17 -2.65
C ASN A 131 -22.59 2.76 -4.12
N GLY A 132 -22.28 3.71 -5.02
CA GLY A 132 -22.03 3.45 -6.43
C GLY A 132 -23.31 3.33 -7.28
N VAL A 133 -24.48 3.57 -6.68
CA VAL A 133 -25.79 3.46 -7.36
C VAL A 133 -25.99 4.59 -8.36
N SER A 134 -25.65 5.82 -7.99
CA SER A 134 -25.71 6.98 -8.87
C SER A 134 -24.46 7.85 -8.76
N TRP A 135 -24.25 8.67 -9.79
CA TRP A 135 -23.04 9.47 -9.96
C TRP A 135 -23.41 10.92 -10.28
N SER A 136 -22.60 11.85 -9.79
CA SER A 136 -22.70 13.26 -10.16
C SER A 136 -22.48 13.46 -11.66
N THR A 137 -22.91 14.61 -12.18
CA THR A 137 -22.48 15.06 -13.51
C THR A 137 -20.95 15.11 -13.58
N PRO A 138 -20.31 14.72 -14.70
CA PRO A 138 -18.86 14.78 -14.82
C PRO A 138 -18.31 16.19 -14.66
N VAL A 139 -17.29 16.32 -13.82
CA VAL A 139 -16.59 17.58 -13.54
C VAL A 139 -15.22 17.55 -14.22
N PRO A 140 -14.95 18.44 -15.19
CA PRO A 140 -13.61 18.58 -15.77
C PRO A 140 -12.59 18.99 -14.71
N THR A 141 -11.43 18.32 -14.68
CA THR A 141 -10.35 18.65 -13.73
C THR A 141 -9.55 19.89 -14.15
N HIS A 142 -9.69 20.30 -15.41
CA HIS A 142 -9.02 21.46 -15.99
C HIS A 142 -9.79 21.95 -17.23
N PRO A 143 -9.53 23.18 -17.71
CA PRO A 143 -10.11 23.68 -18.95
C PRO A 143 -9.62 22.90 -20.18
N ALA A 144 -10.50 22.71 -21.16
CA ALA A 144 -10.13 22.05 -22.42
C ALA A 144 -9.06 22.84 -23.18
N ASN A 145 -8.11 22.13 -23.78
CA ASN A 145 -7.04 22.70 -24.60
C ASN A 145 -6.99 21.97 -25.94
N SER A 146 -7.05 22.73 -27.03
CA SER A 146 -7.07 22.21 -28.41
C SER A 146 -5.68 21.89 -28.97
N ASN A 147 -4.65 21.79 -28.15
CA ASN A 147 -3.27 21.50 -28.57
C ASN A 147 -2.61 20.39 -27.72
N THR A 148 -3.36 19.76 -26.82
CA THR A 148 -2.81 18.73 -25.94
C THR A 148 -3.71 17.52 -25.90
N PHE A 149 -3.09 16.35 -25.72
CA PHE A 149 -3.78 15.12 -25.40
C PHE A 149 -3.39 14.72 -23.98
N GLU A 150 -4.39 14.54 -23.12
CA GLU A 150 -4.25 14.22 -21.72
C GLU A 150 -4.57 12.74 -21.59
N ASP A 151 -3.65 11.92 -21.09
CA ASP A 151 -3.87 10.48 -21.01
C ASP A 151 -3.09 9.87 -19.83
N LYS A 152 -3.49 8.67 -19.44
CA LYS A 152 -2.94 7.87 -18.35
C LYS A 152 -3.04 8.58 -17.01
N GLN A 153 -4.25 9.02 -16.69
CA GLN A 153 -4.61 9.58 -15.39
C GLN A 153 -4.71 8.48 -14.32
N PHE A 154 -4.23 8.78 -13.13
CA PHE A 154 -4.51 8.02 -11.91
C PHE A 154 -4.84 8.99 -10.78
N THR A 155 -5.50 8.48 -9.74
CA THR A 155 -6.10 9.31 -8.70
C THR A 155 -5.86 8.74 -7.30
N ALA A 156 -5.84 9.64 -6.33
CA ALA A 156 -5.88 9.33 -4.92
C ALA A 156 -6.83 10.28 -4.22
N VAL A 157 -7.34 9.85 -3.07
CA VAL A 157 -8.06 10.72 -2.13
C VAL A 157 -7.37 10.59 -0.78
N ASP A 158 -7.25 11.70 -0.04
CA ASP A 158 -6.65 11.65 1.28
C ASP A 158 -7.54 10.86 2.25
N ARG A 159 -7.00 9.74 2.76
CA ARG A 159 -7.63 8.81 3.69
C ARG A 159 -7.04 8.83 5.11
N THR A 160 -6.13 9.76 5.41
CA THR A 160 -5.39 9.86 6.70
C THR A 160 -6.25 10.26 7.90
N GLY A 161 -7.19 11.19 7.70
CA GLY A 161 -7.97 11.79 8.79
C GLY A 161 -7.33 13.06 9.35
N GLY A 162 -6.21 13.49 8.73
CA GLY A 162 -5.49 14.72 9.07
C GLY A 162 -6.08 15.98 8.41
N ALA A 163 -5.24 17.00 8.26
CA ALA A 163 -5.66 18.33 7.81
C ALA A 163 -6.13 18.39 6.33
N HIS A 164 -5.78 17.38 5.54
CA HIS A 164 -6.08 17.29 4.11
C HIS A 164 -7.08 16.17 3.78
N ASP A 165 -7.67 15.56 4.82
CA ASP A 165 -8.70 14.53 4.69
C ASP A 165 -9.75 14.91 3.63
N GLY A 166 -9.94 14.00 2.66
CA GLY A 166 -10.99 14.12 1.65
C GLY A 166 -10.61 14.97 0.44
N ASN A 167 -9.42 15.58 0.46
CA ASN A 167 -8.86 16.18 -0.74
C ASN A 167 -8.69 15.11 -1.82
N TYR A 168 -9.05 15.48 -3.05
CA TYR A 168 -8.96 14.64 -4.23
C TYR A 168 -7.77 15.06 -5.08
N TYR A 169 -6.99 14.10 -5.55
CA TYR A 169 -5.77 14.31 -6.31
C TYR A 169 -5.82 13.51 -7.61
N VAL A 170 -5.35 14.12 -8.69
CA VAL A 170 -5.22 13.44 -9.99
C VAL A 170 -3.97 13.92 -10.70
N SER A 171 -3.22 12.98 -11.26
CA SER A 171 -2.08 13.26 -12.14
C SER A 171 -2.18 12.46 -13.42
N TRP A 172 -1.66 13.01 -14.52
CA TRP A 172 -1.69 12.37 -15.84
C TRP A 172 -0.51 12.82 -16.72
N THR A 173 -0.41 12.18 -17.87
CA THR A 173 0.55 12.53 -18.93
C THR A 173 -0.09 13.46 -19.95
N ARG A 174 0.54 14.60 -20.20
CA ARG A 174 0.19 15.53 -21.28
C ARG A 174 1.12 15.34 -22.48
N PHE A 175 0.51 15.11 -23.64
CA PHE A 175 1.08 15.00 -24.98
C PHE A 175 0.84 16.28 -25.80
N PRO A 176 1.55 16.54 -26.92
CA PRO A 176 2.50 15.67 -27.64
C PRO A 176 3.86 15.51 -26.96
N ASN A 177 4.74 14.69 -27.55
CA ASN A 177 6.13 14.61 -27.12
C ASN A 177 6.85 15.94 -27.43
N PRO A 178 7.72 16.41 -26.52
CA PRO A 178 8.07 15.80 -25.25
C PRO A 178 6.95 15.93 -24.19
N THR A 179 6.57 14.79 -23.61
CA THR A 179 5.50 14.61 -22.64
C THR A 179 5.75 15.39 -21.35
N ARG A 180 4.67 15.72 -20.63
CA ARG A 180 4.71 16.34 -19.29
C ARG A 180 3.85 15.59 -18.30
N ILE A 181 4.28 15.57 -17.04
CA ILE A 181 3.42 15.12 -15.94
C ILE A 181 2.70 16.31 -15.34
N ILE A 182 1.37 16.24 -15.34
CA ILE A 182 0.48 17.29 -14.86
C ILE A 182 -0.27 16.79 -13.63
N PHE A 183 -0.57 17.69 -12.70
CA PHE A 183 -1.30 17.42 -11.48
C PHE A 183 -2.33 18.51 -11.20
N VAL A 184 -3.43 18.14 -10.57
CA VAL A 184 -4.40 19.07 -9.97
C VAL A 184 -5.03 18.41 -8.75
N ARG A 185 -5.47 19.26 -7.82
CA ARG A 185 -6.22 18.86 -6.63
C ARG A 185 -7.56 19.57 -6.53
N SER A 186 -8.49 18.94 -5.82
CA SER A 186 -9.71 19.57 -5.30
C SER A 186 -9.74 19.43 -3.78
N THR A 187 -10.12 20.51 -3.10
CA THR A 187 -10.23 20.59 -1.63
C THR A 187 -11.67 20.76 -1.16
N ASP A 188 -12.64 20.69 -2.08
CA ASP A 188 -14.06 20.92 -1.85
C ASP A 188 -14.94 19.78 -2.39
N GLY A 189 -14.38 18.56 -2.38
CA GLY A 189 -15.09 17.34 -2.76
C GLY A 189 -15.46 17.28 -4.24
N ILE A 190 -14.51 17.65 -5.12
CA ILE A 190 -14.59 17.72 -6.59
C ILE A 190 -15.53 18.79 -7.15
N THR A 191 -15.87 19.82 -6.36
CA THR A 191 -16.73 20.91 -6.85
C THR A 191 -15.92 21.89 -7.71
N THR A 192 -14.71 22.22 -7.27
CA THR A 192 -13.75 23.04 -8.00
C THR A 192 -12.35 22.45 -7.93
N PHE A 193 -11.49 22.92 -8.82
CA PHE A 193 -10.12 22.46 -8.98
C PHE A 193 -9.16 23.65 -9.01
N ASP A 194 -8.00 23.47 -8.37
CA ASP A 194 -6.89 24.42 -8.46
C ASP A 194 -6.31 24.45 -9.89
N ASP A 195 -5.54 25.49 -10.20
CA ASP A 195 -4.79 25.56 -11.45
C ASP A 195 -3.84 24.36 -11.60
N SER A 196 -3.74 23.82 -12.82
CA SER A 196 -2.90 22.65 -13.08
C SER A 196 -1.41 22.95 -12.83
N VAL A 197 -0.73 22.05 -12.13
CA VAL A 197 0.71 22.11 -11.84
C VAL A 197 1.47 21.17 -12.78
N LYS A 198 2.57 21.65 -13.37
CA LYS A 198 3.50 20.81 -14.13
C LYS A 198 4.56 20.24 -13.20
N LEU A 199 4.57 18.93 -12.98
CA LEU A 199 5.45 18.25 -12.02
C LEU A 199 6.82 17.88 -12.61
N SER A 200 6.84 17.48 -13.88
CA SER A 200 8.08 17.03 -14.54
C SER A 200 9.08 18.17 -14.76
N LYS A 201 10.38 17.83 -14.78
CA LYS A 201 11.51 18.77 -15.00
C LYS A 201 11.27 19.81 -16.13
N PRO A 202 11.86 21.02 -15.99
CA PRO A 202 11.78 22.06 -17.02
C PRO A 202 12.59 21.68 -18.27
N ASN A 203 11.87 21.35 -19.34
CA ASN A 203 12.07 21.43 -20.80
C ASN A 203 13.47 21.58 -21.48
N PHE A 204 14.60 21.57 -20.79
CA PHE A 204 15.92 21.63 -21.43
C PHE A 204 16.95 20.90 -20.57
N GLU A 205 17.43 19.76 -21.06
CA GLU A 205 18.55 19.07 -20.45
C GLU A 205 19.84 19.56 -21.12
N PRO A 206 20.72 20.29 -20.41
CA PRO A 206 21.95 20.84 -21.00
C PRO A 206 22.86 19.78 -21.60
N LEU A 207 22.72 18.52 -21.16
CA LEU A 207 23.46 17.38 -21.70
C LEU A 207 23.04 17.00 -23.12
N CYS A 208 21.83 17.38 -23.56
CA CYS A 208 21.24 16.95 -24.82
C CYS A 208 20.86 18.05 -25.81
N ASN A 209 20.93 19.32 -25.40
CA ASN A 209 20.53 20.46 -26.23
C ASN A 209 19.11 20.32 -26.82
N ASP A 210 18.25 19.53 -26.18
CA ASP A 210 16.88 19.25 -26.63
C ASP A 210 15.96 19.04 -25.42
N ASP A 211 14.67 19.14 -25.69
CA ASP A 211 13.61 18.92 -24.73
C ASP A 211 13.31 17.41 -24.63
N ILE A 212 13.13 16.91 -23.40
CA ILE A 212 13.10 15.48 -23.09
C ILE A 212 11.71 15.07 -22.60
N ASP A 213 11.27 13.89 -23.03
CA ASP A 213 10.06 13.24 -22.54
C ASP A 213 10.10 13.08 -21.02
N ALA A 214 9.06 13.55 -20.33
CA ALA A 214 8.90 13.33 -18.90
C ALA A 214 8.66 11.86 -18.56
N GLY A 215 8.06 11.12 -19.51
CA GLY A 215 7.57 9.76 -19.30
C GLY A 215 6.05 9.73 -19.09
N GLN A 216 5.53 8.63 -18.54
CA GLN A 216 4.10 8.38 -18.39
C GLN A 216 3.75 7.60 -17.11
N PHE A 217 2.47 7.29 -16.94
CA PHE A 217 1.95 6.46 -15.85
C PHE A 217 2.20 7.09 -14.46
N SER A 218 1.75 8.34 -14.29
CA SER A 218 1.88 9.07 -13.04
C SER A 218 0.81 8.69 -12.03
N ILE A 219 1.21 8.22 -10.85
CA ILE A 219 0.33 7.80 -9.76
C ILE A 219 0.54 8.69 -8.53
N PRO A 220 -0.52 9.37 -8.04
CA PRO A 220 -0.48 10.07 -6.77
C PRO A 220 -0.68 9.07 -5.62
N ILE A 221 0.07 9.24 -4.52
CA ILE A 221 -0.01 8.47 -3.28
C ILE A 221 -0.02 9.45 -2.11
N VAL A 222 -0.87 9.22 -1.11
CA VAL A 222 -0.93 10.04 0.11
C VAL A 222 -0.31 9.26 1.26
N ASP A 223 0.66 9.85 1.94
CA ASP A 223 1.33 9.21 3.08
C ASP A 223 0.56 9.42 4.41
N ALA A 224 1.05 8.87 5.53
CA ALA A 224 0.34 8.90 6.80
C ALA A 224 0.26 10.32 7.42
N ASP A 225 1.18 11.21 7.04
CA ASP A 225 1.20 12.61 7.48
C ASP A 225 0.26 13.50 6.64
N GLY A 226 -0.29 12.98 5.54
CA GLY A 226 -1.09 13.73 4.57
C GLY A 226 -0.26 14.42 3.48
N ASP A 227 1.02 14.07 3.36
CA ASP A 227 1.87 14.54 2.28
C ASP A 227 1.50 13.80 0.98
N VAL A 228 1.59 14.52 -0.15
CA VAL A 228 1.21 13.99 -1.47
C VAL A 228 2.45 13.68 -2.28
N HIS A 229 2.63 12.42 -2.64
CA HIS A 229 3.70 11.93 -3.50
C HIS A 229 3.15 11.66 -4.89
N VAL A 230 3.91 11.99 -5.95
CA VAL A 230 3.58 11.56 -7.31
C VAL A 230 4.77 10.84 -7.90
N PHE A 231 4.55 9.59 -8.32
CA PHE A 231 5.55 8.74 -8.95
C PHE A 231 5.18 8.46 -10.40
N TRP A 232 6.17 8.37 -11.30
CA TRP A 232 5.92 8.02 -12.71
C TRP A 232 7.11 7.33 -13.35
N GLN A 233 6.87 6.54 -14.40
CA GLN A 233 7.95 5.99 -15.22
C GLN A 233 8.51 7.10 -16.10
N GLY A 234 9.80 7.39 -15.96
CA GLY A 234 10.51 8.36 -16.79
C GLY A 234 11.91 7.89 -17.16
N TYR A 235 12.77 8.85 -17.48
CA TYR A 235 14.14 8.58 -17.92
C TYR A 235 15.17 9.30 -17.04
N LYS A 236 16.21 8.58 -16.64
CA LYS A 236 17.46 9.14 -16.16
C LYS A 236 18.34 9.44 -17.38
N VAL A 237 18.83 10.67 -17.46
CA VAL A 237 19.69 11.12 -18.56
C VAL A 237 21.11 11.27 -18.02
N SER A 238 22.04 10.58 -18.66
CA SER A 238 23.48 10.62 -18.35
C SER A 238 24.26 11.34 -19.46
N PRO A 239 25.52 11.79 -19.21
CA PRO A 239 26.33 12.47 -20.22
C PRO A 239 26.39 11.72 -21.55
N GLY A 240 26.26 12.43 -22.66
CA GLY A 240 26.16 11.85 -24.00
C GLY A 240 24.75 11.41 -24.41
N CYS A 241 23.72 11.87 -23.70
CA CYS A 241 22.30 11.53 -23.97
C CYS A 241 22.00 10.04 -23.90
N LEU A 242 22.55 9.40 -22.87
CA LEU A 242 22.23 8.03 -22.55
C LEU A 242 21.01 8.02 -21.64
N PHE A 243 19.96 7.31 -22.06
CA PHE A 243 18.68 7.20 -21.37
C PHE A 243 18.60 5.84 -20.67
N GLU A 244 18.31 5.87 -19.38
CA GLU A 244 17.97 4.70 -18.57
C GLU A 244 16.54 4.86 -18.04
N TYR A 245 15.74 3.79 -18.00
CA TYR A 245 14.43 3.86 -17.37
C TYR A 245 14.58 4.10 -15.86
N CYS A 246 13.70 4.94 -15.30
CA CYS A 246 13.67 5.18 -13.87
C CYS A 246 12.25 5.48 -13.39
N ILE A 247 12.05 5.37 -12.07
CA ILE A 247 10.91 5.98 -11.41
C ILE A 247 11.32 7.36 -10.91
N ARG A 248 10.54 8.35 -11.30
CA ARG A 248 10.67 9.74 -10.85
C ARG A 248 9.68 10.04 -9.75
N HIS A 249 10.00 11.07 -8.96
CA HIS A 249 9.26 11.41 -7.75
C HIS A 249 9.23 12.93 -7.52
N VAL A 250 8.07 13.43 -7.10
CA VAL A 250 7.90 14.72 -6.42
C VAL A 250 7.05 14.54 -5.17
N MET A 251 7.22 15.42 -4.20
CA MET A 251 6.46 15.41 -2.95
C MET A 251 5.93 16.81 -2.62
N SER A 252 4.74 16.86 -2.06
CA SER A 252 4.11 18.04 -1.48
C SER A 252 3.86 17.82 0.00
N THR A 253 4.16 18.83 0.82
CA THR A 253 3.92 18.84 2.28
C THR A 253 2.79 19.79 2.69
N ASP A 254 2.03 20.28 1.71
CA ASP A 254 0.95 21.27 1.86
C ASP A 254 -0.34 20.83 1.16
N GLY A 255 -0.57 19.51 1.14
CA GLY A 255 -1.76 18.89 0.56
C GLY A 255 -1.86 19.04 -0.95
N GLY A 256 -0.74 19.06 -1.65
CA GLY A 256 -0.66 19.19 -3.12
C GLY A 256 -0.69 20.63 -3.64
N ALA A 257 -0.49 21.66 -2.81
CA ALA A 257 -0.48 23.05 -3.28
C ALA A 257 0.83 23.41 -4.00
N THR A 258 1.95 22.96 -3.46
CA THR A 258 3.29 23.11 -4.04
C THR A 258 4.07 21.81 -3.95
N PHE A 259 5.02 21.62 -4.87
CA PHE A 259 5.81 20.40 -4.96
C PHE A 259 7.32 20.68 -4.93
N SER A 260 8.06 19.72 -4.40
CA SER A 260 9.51 19.65 -4.52
C SER A 260 9.94 19.60 -6.00
N PRO A 261 11.21 19.88 -6.31
CA PRO A 261 11.78 19.53 -7.61
C PRO A 261 11.67 18.02 -7.90
N ASP A 262 11.51 17.68 -9.18
CA ASP A 262 11.54 16.30 -9.69
C ASP A 262 12.92 15.64 -9.45
N THR A 263 12.88 14.51 -8.74
CA THR A 263 14.04 13.66 -8.44
C THR A 263 13.86 12.26 -9.04
N ILE A 264 14.95 11.49 -9.09
CA ILE A 264 14.90 10.07 -9.41
C ILE A 264 14.76 9.31 -8.09
N ALA A 265 13.67 8.55 -7.95
CA ALA A 265 13.48 7.66 -6.81
C ALA A 265 14.44 6.47 -6.92
N PHE A 266 14.43 5.78 -8.07
CA PHE A 266 15.37 4.71 -8.40
C PHE A 266 15.40 4.41 -9.91
N VAL A 267 16.49 3.79 -10.37
CA VAL A 267 16.65 3.31 -11.75
C VAL A 267 16.04 1.91 -11.88
N THR A 268 15.41 1.62 -13.02
CA THR A 268 14.85 0.31 -13.34
C THR A 268 15.38 -0.17 -14.69
N ASN A 269 15.44 -1.48 -14.89
CA ASN A 269 15.83 -2.08 -16.17
C ASN A 269 14.62 -2.34 -17.10
N TYR A 270 13.41 -2.07 -16.64
CA TYR A 270 12.16 -2.40 -17.32
C TYR A 270 11.37 -1.14 -17.72
N GLY A 271 10.78 -1.15 -18.91
CA GLY A 271 10.06 0.03 -19.44
C GLY A 271 8.89 -0.30 -20.36
N TYR A 272 9.13 -1.06 -21.43
CA TYR A 272 8.09 -1.64 -22.28
C TYR A 272 8.53 -3.04 -22.68
N TYR A 273 7.61 -3.99 -22.63
CA TYR A 273 7.80 -5.33 -23.14
C TYR A 273 6.49 -5.88 -23.72
N ASN A 274 6.63 -6.85 -24.63
CA ASN A 274 5.52 -7.62 -25.16
C ASN A 274 5.73 -9.05 -24.69
N VAL A 275 4.97 -9.45 -23.66
CA VAL A 275 5.04 -10.82 -23.14
C VAL A 275 4.43 -11.79 -24.16
N ASP A 276 4.82 -13.05 -24.06
CA ASP A 276 4.30 -14.08 -24.96
C ASP A 276 2.76 -14.14 -24.90
N GLY A 277 2.13 -14.34 -26.06
CA GLY A 277 0.68 -14.13 -26.22
C GLY A 277 0.30 -12.72 -26.69
N GLY A 278 1.26 -11.82 -26.86
CA GLY A 278 1.06 -10.51 -27.50
C GLY A 278 0.51 -9.44 -26.56
N VAL A 279 0.68 -9.61 -25.25
CA VAL A 279 0.21 -8.65 -24.24
C VAL A 279 1.30 -7.60 -24.00
N ASN A 280 0.92 -6.32 -24.08
CA ASN A 280 1.84 -5.22 -23.80
C ASN A 280 1.93 -4.98 -22.30
N THR A 281 3.15 -4.79 -21.81
CA THR A 281 3.46 -4.51 -20.42
C THR A 281 4.38 -3.29 -20.35
N TYR A 282 4.24 -2.54 -19.27
CA TYR A 282 4.97 -1.30 -19.04
C TYR A 282 5.56 -1.31 -17.62
N GLY A 283 6.67 -0.63 -17.41
CA GLY A 283 7.28 -0.42 -16.08
C GLY A 283 6.53 0.61 -15.22
N MET A 284 5.20 0.65 -15.34
CA MET A 284 4.33 1.53 -14.56
C MET A 284 4.56 1.32 -13.06
N PRO A 285 4.82 2.37 -12.28
CA PRO A 285 4.84 2.26 -10.83
C PRO A 285 3.41 2.11 -10.31
N ASN A 286 3.10 1.03 -9.60
CA ASN A 286 1.83 0.86 -8.89
C ASN A 286 2.11 0.83 -7.40
N GLY A 287 1.41 1.62 -6.59
CA GLY A 287 1.76 1.71 -5.18
C GLY A 287 0.73 2.38 -4.30
N ASP A 288 0.96 2.23 -3.00
CA ASP A 288 0.17 2.83 -1.93
C ASP A 288 1.09 3.06 -0.71
N CYS A 289 0.61 3.80 0.28
CA CYS A 289 1.32 4.02 1.54
C CYS A 289 0.57 3.35 2.69
N ASP A 290 1.32 2.76 3.63
CA ASP A 290 0.75 2.34 4.90
C ASP A 290 0.38 3.57 5.74
N ILE A 291 -0.93 3.77 5.92
CA ILE A 291 -1.53 4.83 6.74
C ILE A 291 -2.30 4.26 7.93
N SER A 292 -2.01 3.02 8.34
CA SER A 292 -2.73 2.29 9.39
C SER A 292 -2.44 2.80 10.81
N GLY A 293 -1.41 3.63 10.99
CA GLY A 293 -0.83 3.95 12.29
C GLY A 293 -0.16 2.74 12.96
N GLY A 294 0.23 1.73 12.17
CA GLY A 294 0.90 0.51 12.60
C GLY A 294 2.44 0.58 12.60
N PRO A 295 3.14 -0.55 12.74
CA PRO A 295 4.61 -0.65 12.79
C PRO A 295 5.30 -0.24 11.50
N TYR A 296 4.57 -0.26 10.39
CA TYR A 296 5.06 0.13 9.07
C TYR A 296 4.41 1.41 8.56
N ASP A 297 3.72 2.15 9.45
CA ASP A 297 3.10 3.43 9.13
C ASP A 297 4.09 4.36 8.43
N ASN A 298 3.58 5.12 7.46
CA ASN A 298 4.35 6.00 6.59
C ASN A 298 5.35 5.30 5.65
N THR A 299 5.25 3.97 5.49
CA THR A 299 6.04 3.24 4.49
C THR A 299 5.34 3.29 3.13
N ILE A 300 6.05 3.76 2.11
CA ILE A 300 5.56 3.79 0.73
C ILE A 300 6.02 2.51 0.03
N TYR A 301 5.10 1.83 -0.66
CA TYR A 301 5.40 0.62 -1.44
C TYR A 301 5.13 0.87 -2.92
N ILE A 302 6.08 0.51 -3.78
CA ILE A 302 5.93 0.54 -5.24
C ILE A 302 6.19 -0.86 -5.80
N SER A 303 5.23 -1.39 -6.54
CA SER A 303 5.30 -2.61 -7.31
C SER A 303 5.44 -2.35 -8.80
N GLN A 304 6.23 -3.19 -9.48
CA GLN A 304 6.48 -3.14 -10.91
C GLN A 304 6.81 -4.53 -11.46
N SER A 305 6.61 -4.71 -12.77
CA SER A 305 7.31 -5.75 -13.52
C SER A 305 8.79 -5.38 -13.69
N GLN A 306 9.67 -6.37 -13.58
CA GLN A 306 11.11 -6.19 -13.78
C GLN A 306 11.72 -7.38 -14.53
N TRP A 307 12.73 -7.14 -15.37
CA TRP A 307 13.53 -8.24 -15.91
C TRP A 307 14.26 -9.01 -14.81
N ALA A 308 14.20 -10.33 -14.85
CA ALA A 308 14.95 -11.17 -13.94
C ALA A 308 16.47 -11.03 -14.16
N ASP A 309 17.24 -11.10 -13.08
CA ASP A 309 18.70 -11.07 -13.17
C ASP A 309 19.23 -12.41 -13.71
N GLY A 310 19.90 -12.37 -14.87
CA GLY A 310 20.60 -13.53 -15.43
C GLY A 310 19.73 -14.49 -16.23
N TYR A 311 19.18 -14.04 -17.37
CA TYR A 311 18.74 -14.78 -18.59
C TYR A 311 17.91 -16.08 -18.48
N ASN A 312 17.53 -16.57 -17.30
CA ASN A 312 16.83 -17.85 -17.10
C ASN A 312 15.41 -17.70 -16.54
N ASP A 313 14.99 -16.47 -16.27
CA ASP A 313 13.60 -16.06 -16.06
C ASP A 313 13.34 -14.77 -16.84
N ARG A 314 12.10 -14.50 -17.27
CA ARG A 314 11.82 -13.33 -18.10
C ARG A 314 11.47 -12.15 -17.22
N THR A 315 10.28 -12.12 -16.63
CA THR A 315 9.79 -10.94 -15.91
C THR A 315 9.17 -11.31 -14.58
N ASN A 316 9.66 -10.69 -13.50
CA ASN A 316 9.16 -10.88 -12.14
C ASN A 316 8.28 -9.72 -11.70
N ILE A 317 7.42 -9.97 -10.71
CA ILE A 317 6.79 -8.91 -9.92
C ILE A 317 7.69 -8.58 -8.74
N ILE A 318 8.11 -7.32 -8.65
CA ILE A 318 8.88 -6.82 -7.52
C ILE A 318 8.09 -5.81 -6.70
N VAL A 319 8.51 -5.63 -5.45
CA VAL A 319 8.15 -4.50 -4.59
C VAL A 319 9.41 -3.85 -4.04
N ARG A 320 9.43 -2.52 -4.05
CA ARG A 320 10.37 -1.71 -3.30
C ARG A 320 9.62 -0.90 -2.26
N LYS A 321 10.26 -0.65 -1.12
CA LYS A 321 9.70 0.21 -0.08
C LYS A 321 10.63 1.34 0.31
N SER A 322 10.03 2.44 0.76
CA SER A 322 10.72 3.59 1.34
C SER A 322 10.10 3.93 2.70
N THR A 323 10.94 4.12 3.71
CA THR A 323 10.55 4.51 5.07
C THR A 323 10.97 5.95 5.39
N ASP A 324 11.40 6.71 4.39
CA ASP A 324 11.93 8.08 4.51
C ASP A 324 11.34 9.03 3.47
N LYS A 325 10.05 8.82 3.15
CA LYS A 325 9.24 9.66 2.25
C LYS A 325 9.76 9.65 0.79
N GLY A 326 10.27 8.51 0.33
CA GLY A 326 10.71 8.29 -1.06
C GLY A 326 12.16 8.70 -1.34
N GLN A 327 12.94 9.08 -0.33
CA GLN A 327 14.33 9.51 -0.49
C GLN A 327 15.28 8.33 -0.74
N THR A 328 15.10 7.23 -0.01
CA THR A 328 15.83 5.98 -0.23
C THR A 328 14.87 4.81 -0.33
N TRP A 329 15.34 3.75 -1.01
CA TRP A 329 14.52 2.59 -1.37
C TRP A 329 15.25 1.30 -1.05
N SER A 330 14.50 0.29 -0.61
CA SER A 330 15.00 -1.06 -0.42
C SER A 330 15.50 -1.66 -1.74
N THR A 331 16.29 -2.74 -1.63
CA THR A 331 16.45 -3.68 -2.74
C THR A 331 15.08 -4.25 -3.15
N PRO A 332 14.87 -4.62 -4.43
CA PRO A 332 13.63 -5.28 -4.84
C PRO A 332 13.40 -6.56 -4.03
N ALA A 333 12.20 -6.72 -3.48
CA ALA A 333 11.69 -7.99 -3.03
C ALA A 333 10.87 -8.61 -4.18
N VAL A 334 11.20 -9.84 -4.58
CA VAL A 334 10.43 -10.60 -5.57
C VAL A 334 9.18 -11.18 -4.90
N VAL A 335 8.03 -11.04 -5.54
CA VAL A 335 6.72 -11.44 -4.99
C VAL A 335 6.27 -12.80 -5.51
N ASN A 336 6.57 -13.09 -6.78
CA ASN A 336 6.24 -14.37 -7.38
C ASN A 336 7.12 -15.49 -6.79
N ASP A 337 6.54 -16.68 -6.59
CA ASP A 337 7.16 -17.85 -5.95
C ASP A 337 7.30 -19.07 -6.89
N ASP A 338 7.26 -18.83 -8.20
CA ASP A 338 7.56 -19.82 -9.22
C ASP A 338 9.06 -20.16 -9.30
N ASP A 339 9.37 -21.21 -10.06
CA ASP A 339 10.75 -21.65 -10.25
C ASP A 339 11.51 -20.62 -11.12
N PRO A 340 12.57 -19.97 -10.60
CA PRO A 340 13.32 -18.96 -11.35
C PRO A 340 14.11 -19.53 -12.54
N GLU A 341 14.10 -20.84 -12.77
CA GLU A 341 14.65 -21.45 -13.99
C GLU A 341 13.59 -21.69 -15.08
N SER A 342 12.31 -21.37 -14.82
CA SER A 342 11.20 -21.76 -15.67
C SER A 342 10.95 -20.86 -16.91
N LEU A 343 11.62 -19.70 -17.01
CA LEU A 343 11.50 -18.75 -18.13
C LEU A 343 10.08 -18.22 -18.38
N ILE A 344 9.38 -17.81 -17.32
CA ILE A 344 7.95 -17.47 -17.35
C ILE A 344 7.76 -15.96 -17.15
N ASP A 345 6.70 -15.38 -17.74
CA ASP A 345 6.40 -13.96 -17.57
C ASP A 345 5.37 -13.73 -16.45
N GLN A 346 5.66 -12.74 -15.58
CA GLN A 346 4.70 -12.13 -14.66
C GLN A 346 4.54 -10.63 -14.91
N PHE A 347 3.29 -10.17 -14.94
CA PHE A 347 2.98 -8.82 -15.41
C PHE A 347 1.71 -8.21 -14.82
N HIS A 348 1.52 -6.91 -15.09
CA HIS A 348 0.40 -6.07 -14.64
C HIS A 348 0.13 -6.17 -13.13
N PRO A 349 1.12 -5.93 -12.25
CA PRO A 349 0.86 -5.94 -10.82
C PRO A 349 -0.03 -4.77 -10.42
N TRP A 350 -0.93 -4.99 -9.46
CA TRP A 350 -1.65 -3.94 -8.74
C TRP A 350 -1.46 -4.13 -7.24
N LEU A 351 -1.08 -3.06 -6.55
CA LEU A 351 -0.75 -3.07 -5.12
C LEU A 351 -1.73 -2.19 -4.34
N TYR A 352 -2.15 -2.67 -3.17
CA TYR A 352 -2.95 -1.89 -2.20
C TYR A 352 -2.44 -2.17 -0.77
N VAL A 353 -2.43 -1.15 0.09
CA VAL A 353 -2.15 -1.33 1.52
C VAL A 353 -3.43 -1.09 2.31
N ASN A 354 -3.85 -2.11 3.07
CA ASN A 354 -5.12 -2.05 3.79
C ASN A 354 -5.01 -1.32 5.14
N GLU A 355 -6.14 -1.16 5.83
CA GLU A 355 -6.20 -0.45 7.11
C GLU A 355 -5.45 -1.13 8.28
N ASP A 356 -4.92 -2.33 8.07
CA ASP A 356 -4.14 -3.10 9.04
C ASP A 356 -2.63 -3.18 8.66
N GLY A 357 -2.21 -2.38 7.67
CA GLY A 357 -0.83 -2.33 7.16
C GLY A 357 -0.43 -3.56 6.36
N VAL A 358 -1.39 -4.33 5.83
CA VAL A 358 -1.11 -5.50 4.97
C VAL A 358 -0.91 -5.03 3.54
N VAL A 359 0.22 -5.41 2.95
CA VAL A 359 0.51 -5.14 1.53
C VAL A 359 -0.09 -6.26 0.70
N LEU A 360 -0.99 -5.92 -0.23
CA LEU A 360 -1.74 -6.87 -1.06
C LEU A 360 -1.35 -6.68 -2.52
N LEU A 361 -1.13 -7.78 -3.25
CA LEU A 361 -0.84 -7.76 -4.68
C LEU A 361 -1.73 -8.72 -5.48
N LEU A 362 -2.19 -8.24 -6.63
CA LEU A 362 -2.74 -9.03 -7.71
C LEU A 362 -1.84 -8.87 -8.94
N PHE A 363 -1.58 -9.94 -9.68
CA PHE A 363 -0.79 -9.89 -10.91
C PHE A 363 -1.16 -11.04 -11.85
N TYR A 364 -0.78 -10.93 -13.12
CA TYR A 364 -0.86 -12.03 -14.07
C TYR A 364 0.42 -12.86 -14.09
N ASP A 365 0.27 -14.16 -14.30
CA ASP A 365 1.37 -15.12 -14.29
C ASP A 365 1.12 -16.26 -15.28
N GLN A 366 2.15 -16.61 -16.06
CA GLN A 366 2.13 -17.68 -17.06
C GLN A 366 2.57 -19.06 -16.53
N ARG A 367 2.80 -19.22 -15.21
CA ARG A 367 3.41 -20.43 -14.62
C ARG A 367 2.70 -21.75 -14.90
N ASP A 368 1.40 -21.67 -15.15
CA ASP A 368 0.56 -22.84 -15.44
C ASP A 368 0.55 -23.22 -16.94
N ASP A 369 1.30 -22.52 -17.79
CA ASP A 369 1.55 -22.87 -19.19
C ASP A 369 3.06 -22.96 -19.50
N PRO A 370 3.81 -23.85 -18.83
CA PRO A 370 5.28 -23.88 -18.87
C PRO A 370 5.88 -24.28 -20.23
N VAL A 371 5.05 -24.64 -21.21
CA VAL A 371 5.49 -25.01 -22.57
C VAL A 371 5.01 -23.99 -23.59
N GLY A 372 3.76 -23.52 -23.49
CA GLY A 372 3.20 -22.57 -24.43
C GLY A 372 3.59 -21.13 -24.15
N HIS A 373 3.83 -20.78 -22.89
CA HIS A 373 4.13 -19.42 -22.41
C HIS A 373 3.10 -18.38 -22.86
N THR A 374 1.84 -18.77 -23.10
CA THR A 374 0.82 -17.84 -23.65
C THR A 374 -0.40 -17.72 -22.76
N LEU A 375 -0.80 -18.80 -22.10
CA LEU A 375 -1.90 -18.74 -21.14
C LEU A 375 -1.41 -18.17 -19.83
N PHE A 376 -2.23 -17.34 -19.21
CA PHE A 376 -1.91 -16.74 -17.91
C PHE A 376 -3.10 -16.79 -16.97
N ASN A 377 -2.83 -16.54 -15.69
CA ASN A 377 -3.80 -16.56 -14.61
C ASN A 377 -3.61 -15.37 -13.69
N ALA A 378 -4.70 -14.96 -13.02
CA ALA A 378 -4.63 -13.97 -11.96
C ALA A 378 -4.13 -14.65 -10.67
N TYR A 379 -3.04 -14.14 -10.10
CA TYR A 379 -2.45 -14.60 -8.84
C TYR A 379 -2.45 -13.51 -7.79
N PHE A 380 -2.63 -13.93 -6.55
CA PHE A 380 -2.64 -13.09 -5.37
C PHE A 380 -1.47 -13.45 -4.44
N SER A 381 -0.88 -12.42 -3.84
CA SER A 381 -0.01 -12.56 -2.67
C SER A 381 -0.19 -11.40 -1.70
N ALA A 382 0.32 -11.58 -0.49
CA ALA A 382 0.25 -10.58 0.57
C ALA A 382 1.49 -10.64 1.46
N SER A 383 1.91 -9.47 1.97
CA SER A 383 2.90 -9.35 3.02
C SER A 383 2.26 -8.86 4.31
N PHE A 384 2.57 -9.56 5.40
CA PHE A 384 2.15 -9.23 6.76
C PHE A 384 3.29 -8.63 7.59
N ASP A 385 4.48 -8.44 7.02
CA ASP A 385 5.69 -8.01 7.73
C ASP A 385 6.34 -6.75 7.10
N GLY A 386 5.51 -5.92 6.46
CA GLY A 386 5.96 -4.65 5.87
C GLY A 386 6.76 -4.85 4.60
N GLY A 387 6.40 -5.85 3.78
CA GLY A 387 7.02 -6.13 2.48
C GLY A 387 8.34 -6.90 2.55
N GLU A 388 8.68 -7.52 3.68
CA GLU A 388 9.90 -8.35 3.81
C GLU A 388 9.70 -9.74 3.22
N THR A 389 8.54 -10.36 3.49
CA THR A 389 8.15 -11.65 2.92
C THR A 389 6.73 -11.63 2.40
N TYR A 390 6.46 -12.51 1.44
CA TYR A 390 5.16 -12.69 0.80
C TYR A 390 4.67 -14.12 1.02
N ILE A 391 3.37 -14.28 1.25
CA ILE A 391 2.79 -15.62 1.37
C ILE A 391 2.87 -16.37 0.03
N THR A 392 2.76 -17.70 0.12
CA THR A 392 2.63 -18.54 -1.08
C THR A 392 1.54 -18.00 -1.99
N ASN A 393 1.87 -17.83 -3.26
CA ASN A 393 0.98 -17.22 -4.22
C ASN A 393 -0.25 -18.11 -4.42
N LYS A 394 -1.41 -17.48 -4.54
CA LYS A 394 -2.68 -18.16 -4.75
C LYS A 394 -3.27 -17.78 -6.08
N ARG A 395 -3.55 -18.78 -6.92
CA ARG A 395 -4.31 -18.58 -8.15
C ARG A 395 -5.75 -18.19 -7.81
N ILE A 396 -6.21 -17.07 -8.37
CA ILE A 396 -7.54 -16.49 -8.17
C ILE A 396 -8.47 -16.75 -9.36
N SER A 397 -7.93 -16.82 -10.59
CA SER A 397 -8.72 -17.23 -11.75
C SER A 397 -8.95 -18.74 -11.74
N ASP A 398 -10.19 -19.19 -11.89
CA ASP A 398 -10.55 -20.62 -11.95
C ASP A 398 -10.40 -21.23 -13.36
N VAL A 399 -10.14 -20.38 -14.36
CA VAL A 399 -9.86 -20.74 -15.76
C VAL A 399 -8.61 -20.01 -16.22
N SER A 400 -7.82 -20.64 -17.10
CA SER A 400 -6.68 -19.98 -17.72
C SER A 400 -7.12 -19.00 -18.80
N ILE A 401 -6.64 -17.76 -18.72
CA ILE A 401 -6.93 -16.72 -19.69
C ILE A 401 -6.13 -17.03 -20.96
N ASN A 402 -6.82 -16.98 -22.11
CA ASN A 402 -6.21 -17.26 -23.41
C ASN A 402 -6.21 -16.00 -24.28
N PRO A 403 -5.04 -15.38 -24.50
CA PRO A 403 -4.99 -14.15 -25.24
C PRO A 403 -5.43 -14.25 -26.71
N ALA A 404 -5.43 -15.46 -27.29
CA ALA A 404 -5.96 -15.66 -28.64
C ALA A 404 -7.46 -15.31 -28.77
N PHE A 405 -8.20 -15.29 -27.66
CA PHE A 405 -9.60 -14.88 -27.66
C PHE A 405 -9.81 -13.37 -27.49
N ALA A 406 -8.77 -12.59 -27.23
CA ALA A 406 -8.86 -11.15 -26.99
C ALA A 406 -8.75 -10.27 -28.25
N SER A 407 -8.89 -10.85 -29.46
CA SER A 407 -8.55 -10.20 -30.74
C SER A 407 -9.04 -8.73 -30.89
N PRO A 408 -8.16 -7.81 -31.34
CA PRO A 408 -8.49 -6.43 -31.70
C PRO A 408 -9.68 -6.27 -32.65
N ASP A 409 -9.89 -7.26 -33.52
CA ASP A 409 -10.92 -7.24 -34.57
C ASP A 409 -12.33 -7.61 -34.05
N LYS A 410 -12.49 -7.91 -32.76
CA LYS A 410 -13.78 -8.32 -32.15
C LYS A 410 -14.71 -7.16 -31.80
N VAL A 411 -14.38 -5.92 -32.15
CA VAL A 411 -15.30 -4.79 -31.96
C VAL A 411 -16.39 -4.82 -33.03
N ASN A 412 -17.59 -5.27 -32.65
CA ASN A 412 -18.78 -5.21 -33.47
C ASN A 412 -19.45 -3.83 -33.31
N VAL A 413 -19.67 -3.14 -34.43
CA VAL A 413 -20.46 -1.90 -34.48
C VAL A 413 -21.93 -2.27 -34.71
N PRO A 414 -22.87 -1.96 -33.80
CA PRO A 414 -24.29 -2.19 -34.06
C PRO A 414 -24.80 -1.37 -35.26
N ASP A 415 -25.66 -1.95 -36.09
CA ASP A 415 -26.11 -1.38 -37.38
C ASP A 415 -27.00 -0.11 -37.24
N ASP A 416 -27.51 0.19 -36.04
CA ASP A 416 -28.63 1.11 -35.84
C ASP A 416 -28.60 1.97 -34.57
N ILE A 417 -27.42 2.35 -34.06
CA ILE A 417 -27.36 3.31 -32.95
C ILE A 417 -27.72 4.72 -33.45
N ARG A 418 -28.84 5.23 -32.96
CA ARG A 418 -29.35 6.58 -33.22
C ARG A 418 -29.45 7.35 -31.90
N GLU A 419 -29.21 8.65 -31.95
CA GLU A 419 -29.53 9.57 -30.85
C GLU A 419 -31.06 9.59 -30.60
N GLU A 420 -31.51 10.09 -29.44
CA GLU A 420 -32.96 10.25 -29.14
C GLU A 420 -33.69 11.12 -30.19
N ASP A 421 -32.96 11.98 -30.90
CA ASP A 421 -33.48 12.84 -31.97
C ASP A 421 -33.53 12.16 -33.36
N GLY A 422 -33.12 10.89 -33.45
CA GLY A 422 -33.15 10.09 -34.69
C GLY A 422 -31.96 10.32 -35.63
N THR A 423 -30.93 11.07 -35.23
CA THR A 423 -29.68 11.20 -35.99
C THR A 423 -28.82 9.94 -35.89
N MET A 424 -28.12 9.58 -36.98
CA MET A 424 -27.26 8.39 -37.03
C MET A 424 -25.91 8.66 -36.34
N LEU A 425 -25.47 7.80 -35.42
CA LEU A 425 -24.12 7.90 -34.80
C LEU A 425 -22.95 7.68 -35.80
N LEU A 426 -23.25 7.25 -37.04
CA LEU A 426 -22.30 6.78 -38.06
C LEU A 426 -21.36 7.84 -38.70
N GLN A 427 -21.39 9.12 -38.30
CA GLN A 427 -20.31 10.05 -38.68
C GLN A 427 -19.04 9.88 -37.84
N ARG A 428 -19.10 9.10 -36.76
CA ARG A 428 -17.94 8.77 -35.92
C ARG A 428 -17.27 7.51 -36.46
N GLN A 429 -16.19 7.68 -37.23
CA GLN A 429 -15.40 6.55 -37.73
C GLN A 429 -15.14 5.55 -36.59
N PRO A 430 -15.35 4.24 -36.78
CA PRO A 430 -15.02 3.27 -35.77
C PRO A 430 -13.50 3.34 -35.56
N ALA A 431 -13.06 3.73 -34.36
CA ALA A 431 -11.73 3.41 -33.90
C ALA A 431 -11.70 1.88 -33.78
N ARG A 432 -11.47 1.21 -34.92
CA ARG A 432 -11.54 -0.26 -35.06
C ARG A 432 -10.42 -0.99 -34.35
N SER A 433 -9.50 -0.26 -33.73
CA SER A 433 -8.34 -0.81 -33.07
C SER A 433 -8.41 -0.42 -31.58
N PRO A 434 -8.31 -1.38 -30.64
CA PRO A 434 -7.81 -1.05 -29.32
C PRO A 434 -6.45 -0.39 -29.54
N MET A 435 -6.38 0.93 -29.41
CA MET A 435 -5.13 1.68 -29.48
C MET A 435 -4.22 1.37 -28.28
N ALA A 436 -4.72 0.60 -27.31
CA ALA A 436 -4.05 0.10 -26.12
C ALA A 436 -3.73 -1.41 -26.24
N GLY A 437 -2.90 -1.93 -25.33
CA GLY A 437 -2.48 -3.33 -25.32
C GLY A 437 -3.63 -4.34 -25.33
N LEU A 438 -3.35 -5.58 -25.77
CA LEU A 438 -4.35 -6.64 -25.95
C LEU A 438 -5.20 -6.92 -24.70
N PHE A 439 -4.62 -6.82 -23.50
CA PHE A 439 -5.27 -7.00 -22.20
C PHE A 439 -5.09 -5.78 -21.32
N ALA A 440 -5.21 -4.58 -21.91
CA ALA A 440 -5.08 -3.36 -21.13
C ALA A 440 -3.67 -3.23 -20.47
N GLU A 441 -3.58 -2.37 -19.45
CA GLU A 441 -2.33 -2.01 -18.76
C GLU A 441 -2.43 -2.16 -17.23
N TYR A 442 -3.63 -2.37 -16.67
CA TYR A 442 -3.86 -2.55 -15.24
C TYR A 442 -5.10 -3.39 -14.94
N ILE A 443 -5.10 -3.93 -13.72
CA ILE A 443 -6.14 -4.73 -13.07
C ILE A 443 -6.38 -4.14 -11.67
N GLY A 444 -7.30 -4.69 -10.87
CA GLY A 444 -7.66 -4.11 -9.58
C GLY A 444 -7.70 -5.10 -8.42
N ILE A 445 -7.22 -4.64 -7.26
CA ILE A 445 -7.41 -5.28 -5.96
C ILE A 445 -7.69 -4.21 -4.90
N HIS A 446 -8.64 -4.49 -4.01
CA HIS A 446 -8.89 -3.69 -2.83
C HIS A 446 -9.35 -4.59 -1.69
N SER A 447 -9.18 -4.15 -0.44
CA SER A 447 -9.69 -4.89 0.72
C SER A 447 -10.35 -3.99 1.74
N LYS A 448 -11.26 -4.59 2.51
CA LYS A 448 -11.72 -4.07 3.79
C LYS A 448 -11.32 -5.10 4.85
N ARG A 449 -10.31 -4.79 5.64
CA ARG A 449 -9.75 -5.72 6.64
C ARG A 449 -9.42 -7.06 5.98
N ASP A 450 -9.97 -8.19 6.46
CA ASP A 450 -9.83 -9.54 5.92
C ASP A 450 -10.41 -9.74 4.53
N THR A 451 -11.41 -8.95 4.17
CA THR A 451 -12.17 -9.17 2.95
C THR A 451 -11.44 -8.55 1.78
N ILE A 452 -11.13 -9.35 0.77
CA ILE A 452 -10.50 -8.92 -0.47
C ILE A 452 -11.49 -9.07 -1.63
N SER A 453 -11.50 -8.07 -2.51
CA SER A 453 -12.13 -8.11 -3.82
C SER A 453 -11.12 -7.79 -4.89
N THR A 454 -11.09 -8.60 -5.94
CA THR A 454 -10.23 -8.42 -7.11
C THR A 454 -11.07 -8.24 -8.36
N ILE A 455 -10.49 -7.65 -9.39
CA ILE A 455 -11.06 -7.57 -10.75
C ILE A 455 -9.93 -7.72 -11.79
N TRP A 456 -10.21 -8.43 -12.88
CA TRP A 456 -9.26 -8.63 -13.97
C TRP A 456 -10.00 -8.93 -15.29
N THR A 457 -9.31 -8.75 -16.42
CA THR A 457 -9.80 -9.15 -17.74
C THR A 457 -9.64 -10.66 -17.94
N ASP A 458 -10.72 -11.33 -18.36
CA ASP A 458 -10.79 -12.77 -18.61
C ASP A 458 -11.36 -13.08 -20.00
N THR A 459 -11.00 -14.21 -20.59
CA THR A 459 -11.45 -14.60 -21.93
C THR A 459 -12.20 -15.92 -22.03
N ARG A 460 -12.65 -16.50 -20.91
CA ARG A 460 -13.32 -17.81 -20.88
C ARG A 460 -14.57 -17.90 -21.76
N ASN A 461 -15.22 -16.76 -22.04
CA ASN A 461 -16.40 -16.68 -22.91
C ASN A 461 -16.05 -16.36 -24.38
N GLY A 462 -14.77 -16.43 -24.75
CA GLY A 462 -14.33 -16.10 -26.10
C GLY A 462 -14.34 -14.60 -26.42
N ASN A 463 -14.37 -13.74 -25.41
CA ASN A 463 -14.27 -12.28 -25.50
C ASN A 463 -13.56 -11.73 -24.25
N GLN A 464 -13.02 -10.51 -24.29
CA GLN A 464 -12.51 -9.83 -23.09
C GLN A 464 -13.71 -9.39 -22.23
N ASP A 465 -13.82 -9.95 -21.03
CA ASP A 465 -14.84 -9.65 -20.04
C ASP A 465 -14.18 -9.32 -18.69
N ALA A 466 -14.80 -8.42 -17.91
CA ALA A 466 -14.34 -8.11 -16.56
C ALA A 466 -14.87 -9.16 -15.57
N TYR A 467 -13.97 -9.83 -14.86
CA TYR A 467 -14.28 -10.82 -13.84
C TYR A 467 -13.76 -10.39 -12.48
N SER A 468 -14.53 -10.70 -11.44
CA SER A 468 -14.18 -10.44 -10.04
C SER A 468 -14.18 -11.73 -9.23
N ALA A 469 -13.40 -11.73 -8.16
CA ALA A 469 -13.49 -12.71 -7.10
C ALA A 469 -13.48 -12.01 -5.74
N ARG A 470 -14.20 -12.61 -4.78
CA ARG A 470 -14.14 -12.26 -3.36
C ARG A 470 -13.60 -13.42 -2.55
N PHE A 471 -12.69 -13.13 -1.64
CA PHE A 471 -12.17 -14.10 -0.69
C PHE A 471 -11.71 -13.43 0.60
N ILE A 472 -11.42 -14.27 1.59
CA ILE A 472 -10.99 -13.87 2.92
C ILE A 472 -9.49 -14.14 3.06
N MET A 473 -8.74 -13.21 3.62
CA MET A 473 -7.32 -13.41 3.91
C MET A 473 -7.09 -14.64 4.81
N PRO A 474 -5.96 -15.36 4.66
CA PRO A 474 -5.70 -16.54 5.47
C PRO A 474 -5.48 -16.17 6.94
N PHE A 475 -6.17 -16.81 7.89
CA PHE A 475 -6.08 -16.51 9.34
C PHE A 475 -4.66 -16.65 9.92
N GLN A 476 -3.96 -15.52 10.06
CA GLN A 476 -2.62 -15.39 10.66
C GLN A 476 -2.66 -14.86 12.09
N LYS A 477 -1.59 -15.18 12.85
CA LYS A 477 -1.36 -14.63 14.19
C LYS A 477 -1.39 -13.09 14.20
N PRO A 478 -1.89 -12.45 15.28
CA PRO A 478 -1.83 -11.00 15.44
C PRO A 478 -0.41 -10.43 15.38
N ARG A 479 -0.27 -9.16 14.98
CA ARG A 479 1.02 -8.47 14.93
C ARG A 479 1.04 -7.32 15.92
N LEU A 480 1.99 -7.35 16.84
CA LEU A 480 2.03 -6.44 17.99
C LEU A 480 2.52 -5.05 17.59
N TYR A 481 1.84 -4.01 18.07
CA TYR A 481 2.12 -2.60 17.70
C TYR A 481 2.69 -1.82 18.88
N LEU A 482 1.92 -1.74 19.96
CA LEU A 482 2.28 -0.99 21.17
C LEU A 482 2.03 -1.88 22.38
N PRO A 483 2.92 -1.90 23.38
CA PRO A 483 4.27 -1.33 23.36
C PRO A 483 5.15 -1.93 22.26
N ALA A 484 6.06 -1.14 21.68
CA ALA A 484 7.03 -1.69 20.73
C ALA A 484 7.97 -2.66 21.44
N ASP A 485 8.55 -3.61 20.70
CA ASP A 485 9.47 -4.58 21.31
C ASP A 485 10.70 -3.87 21.88
N GLY A 486 10.95 -4.08 23.17
CA GLY A 486 12.05 -3.46 23.90
C GLY A 486 11.73 -2.08 24.47
N ASP A 487 10.48 -1.64 24.48
CA ASP A 487 10.10 -0.33 25.04
C ASP A 487 10.42 -0.24 26.55
N THR A 488 11.19 0.78 26.94
CA THR A 488 11.74 0.92 28.31
C THR A 488 11.09 2.02 29.16
N ASN A 489 10.06 2.70 28.66
CA ASN A 489 9.39 3.82 29.35
C ASN A 489 7.86 3.62 29.48
N ILE A 490 7.42 2.37 29.62
CA ILE A 490 5.99 2.02 29.65
C ILE A 490 5.60 1.54 31.05
N TYR A 491 5.24 2.49 31.93
CA TYR A 491 4.86 2.26 33.32
C TYR A 491 4.01 3.44 33.85
N PRO A 492 3.08 3.25 34.82
CA PRO A 492 2.64 1.97 35.43
C PRO A 492 1.53 1.24 34.66
N SER A 493 0.90 1.93 33.70
CA SER A 493 -0.34 1.49 33.05
C SER A 493 -0.11 1.42 31.54
N PRO A 494 0.40 0.29 31.01
CA PRO A 494 0.61 0.13 29.59
C PRO A 494 -0.70 0.19 28.81
N SER A 495 -0.61 0.68 27.57
CA SER A 495 -1.64 0.47 26.55
C SER A 495 -1.10 -0.51 25.54
N PHE A 496 -1.93 -1.47 25.16
CA PHE A 496 -1.63 -2.50 24.19
C PHE A 496 -2.40 -2.26 22.90
N ARG A 497 -1.75 -2.43 21.75
CA ARG A 497 -2.37 -2.37 20.43
C ARG A 497 -1.72 -3.39 19.51
N TRP A 498 -2.48 -3.98 18.60
CA TRP A 498 -2.00 -4.89 17.57
C TRP A 498 -2.76 -4.67 16.26
N SER A 499 -2.20 -5.09 15.14
CA SER A 499 -3.05 -5.35 13.96
C SER A 499 -3.60 -6.76 14.00
N THR A 500 -4.72 -6.84 13.34
CA THR A 500 -5.31 -8.08 12.91
C THR A 500 -5.34 -8.06 11.39
N SER A 501 -5.63 -9.17 10.74
CA SER A 501 -6.14 -9.07 9.38
C SER A 501 -7.58 -9.60 9.31
N TRP A 502 -8.28 -9.71 10.46
CA TRP A 502 -9.59 -10.35 10.61
C TRP A 502 -10.44 -9.57 11.62
N HIS A 503 -11.61 -9.07 11.19
CA HIS A 503 -12.50 -8.36 12.12
C HIS A 503 -13.97 -8.29 11.68
N GLU A 504 -14.33 -8.77 10.49
CA GLU A 504 -15.72 -8.64 10.02
C GLU A 504 -16.74 -9.53 10.76
N TRP A 505 -16.29 -10.57 11.48
CA TRP A 505 -17.15 -11.64 12.01
C TRP A 505 -17.34 -11.64 13.53
N ASN A 506 -17.00 -10.54 14.22
CA ASN A 506 -16.89 -10.45 15.68
C ASN A 506 -15.82 -11.38 16.28
N ASP A 507 -14.71 -11.56 15.56
CA ASP A 507 -13.55 -12.28 16.06
C ASP A 507 -13.03 -11.63 17.35
N THR A 508 -12.43 -12.43 18.23
CA THR A 508 -11.98 -11.99 19.55
C THR A 508 -10.52 -12.28 19.80
N TYR A 509 -9.94 -11.62 20.80
CA TYR A 509 -8.55 -11.77 21.16
C TYR A 509 -8.37 -12.18 22.62
N ARG A 510 -7.28 -12.91 22.87
CA ARG A 510 -6.68 -13.06 24.20
C ARG A 510 -5.37 -12.30 24.23
N LEU A 511 -5.21 -11.46 25.24
CA LEU A 511 -3.95 -10.81 25.58
C LEU A 511 -3.36 -11.43 26.84
N GLU A 512 -2.06 -11.73 26.83
CA GLU A 512 -1.33 -12.26 27.97
C GLU A 512 -0.10 -11.42 28.28
N VAL A 513 0.17 -11.19 29.57
CA VAL A 513 1.37 -10.53 30.09
C VAL A 513 2.03 -11.43 31.14
N SER A 514 3.35 -11.54 31.10
CA SER A 514 4.15 -12.42 31.96
C SER A 514 5.50 -11.77 32.30
N LYS A 515 6.11 -12.13 33.42
CA LYS A 515 7.53 -11.83 33.72
C LYS A 515 8.52 -12.83 33.14
N GLN A 516 8.01 -13.92 32.57
CA GLN A 516 8.80 -15.01 32.01
C GLN A 516 8.48 -15.14 30.52
N ALA A 517 9.52 -15.19 29.69
CA ALA A 517 9.41 -15.31 28.24
C ALA A 517 8.63 -16.55 27.77
N ASN A 518 8.59 -17.61 28.60
CA ASN A 518 7.86 -18.85 28.30
C ASN A 518 6.39 -18.81 28.74
N PHE A 519 5.93 -17.72 29.36
CA PHE A 519 4.57 -17.56 29.89
C PHE A 519 4.14 -18.68 30.86
N ALA A 520 5.08 -19.27 31.61
CA ALA A 520 4.76 -20.32 32.58
C ALA A 520 3.95 -19.79 33.79
N THR A 521 4.04 -18.49 34.09
CA THR A 521 3.17 -17.81 35.05
C THR A 521 2.70 -16.50 34.43
N LEU A 522 1.39 -16.29 34.38
CA LEU A 522 0.79 -15.08 33.85
C LEU A 522 0.61 -14.06 34.97
N GLU A 523 1.08 -12.83 34.74
CA GLU A 523 0.77 -11.68 35.58
C GLU A 523 -0.64 -11.16 35.25
N TYR A 524 -0.98 -11.18 33.95
CA TYR A 524 -2.28 -10.76 33.46
C TYR A 524 -2.70 -11.58 32.25
N SER A 525 -4.00 -11.85 32.15
CA SER A 525 -4.62 -12.47 30.99
C SER A 525 -6.05 -11.96 30.87
N ILE A 526 -6.42 -11.54 29.67
CA ILE A 526 -7.78 -11.13 29.35
C ILE A 526 -8.22 -11.80 28.04
N ASP A 527 -9.42 -12.35 28.07
CA ASP A 527 -10.06 -13.08 27.00
C ASP A 527 -11.20 -12.28 26.37
N SER A 528 -11.64 -12.71 25.20
CA SER A 528 -12.84 -12.20 24.53
C SER A 528 -12.81 -10.69 24.25
N LEU A 529 -11.62 -10.12 24.04
CA LEU A 529 -11.48 -8.74 23.59
C LEU A 529 -12.00 -8.63 22.16
N THR A 530 -12.89 -7.67 21.89
CA THR A 530 -13.47 -7.45 20.55
C THR A 530 -12.78 -6.35 19.76
N ASN A 531 -11.90 -5.58 20.40
CA ASN A 531 -11.08 -4.55 19.76
C ASN A 531 -9.63 -5.01 19.67
N ASN A 532 -8.86 -4.35 18.81
CA ASN A 532 -7.43 -4.57 18.62
C ASN A 532 -6.55 -3.67 19.52
N ASP A 533 -7.15 -3.09 20.57
CA ASP A 533 -6.49 -2.29 21.58
C ASP A 533 -6.99 -2.66 23.00
N PHE A 534 -6.14 -2.42 23.99
CA PHE A 534 -6.48 -2.61 25.40
C PHE A 534 -5.63 -1.71 26.31
N THR A 535 -6.27 -0.85 27.11
CA THR A 535 -5.59 -0.06 28.15
C THR A 535 -5.64 -0.80 29.49
N PHE A 536 -4.49 -1.04 30.10
CA PHE A 536 -4.41 -1.70 31.40
C PHE A 536 -4.74 -0.72 32.54
N PHE A 537 -5.77 -1.03 33.33
CA PHE A 537 -6.25 -0.18 34.44
C PHE A 537 -5.58 -0.46 35.80
N GLY A 538 -4.50 -1.25 35.81
CA GLY A 538 -3.74 -1.58 37.02
C GLY A 538 -2.34 -0.98 37.04
N THR A 539 -1.53 -1.48 37.97
CA THR A 539 -0.11 -1.17 38.12
C THR A 539 0.70 -2.44 37.90
N LEU A 540 1.52 -2.47 36.84
CA LEU A 540 2.61 -3.43 36.73
C LEU A 540 3.81 -2.92 37.53
N ASP A 541 4.73 -3.78 37.95
CA ASP A 541 5.97 -3.31 38.59
C ASP A 541 6.98 -2.78 37.54
N SER A 542 8.09 -2.21 37.99
CA SER A 542 9.09 -1.61 37.09
C SER A 542 10.08 -2.63 36.51
N THR A 543 9.69 -3.90 36.36
CA THR A 543 10.53 -4.94 35.71
C THR A 543 10.19 -5.10 34.23
N ILE A 544 11.01 -5.89 33.52
CA ILE A 544 10.71 -6.27 32.13
C ILE A 544 9.57 -7.30 32.13
N HIS A 545 8.57 -7.04 31.30
CA HIS A 545 7.44 -7.90 31.03
C HIS A 545 7.48 -8.35 29.58
N TYR A 546 6.87 -9.51 29.34
CA TYR A 546 6.64 -10.14 28.05
C TYR A 546 5.15 -10.11 27.77
N TRP A 547 4.76 -9.83 26.54
CA TRP A 547 3.36 -9.88 26.14
C TRP A 547 3.16 -10.49 24.76
N ARG A 548 1.97 -11.06 24.57
CA ARG A 548 1.55 -11.71 23.32
C ARG A 548 0.05 -11.69 23.18
N VAL A 549 -0.44 -11.82 21.95
CA VAL A 549 -1.86 -11.81 21.63
C VAL A 549 -2.21 -13.02 20.76
N LYS A 550 -3.39 -13.58 20.95
CA LYS A 550 -3.95 -14.68 20.15
C LYS A 550 -5.32 -14.29 19.62
N ALA A 551 -5.62 -14.61 18.36
CA ALA A 551 -6.94 -14.38 17.78
C ALA A 551 -7.79 -15.66 17.76
N PHE A 552 -9.10 -15.47 17.88
CA PHE A 552 -10.12 -16.51 17.87
C PHE A 552 -11.23 -16.09 16.91
N ARG A 553 -11.56 -16.97 15.97
CA ARG A 553 -12.72 -16.74 15.12
C ARG A 553 -14.00 -16.99 15.88
N ASN A 554 -14.98 -16.12 15.68
CA ASN A 554 -16.32 -16.32 16.21
C ASN A 554 -17.03 -17.48 15.50
N VAL A 555 -16.82 -17.59 14.18
CA VAL A 555 -17.38 -18.66 13.34
C VAL A 555 -16.32 -19.76 13.16
N GLY A 556 -16.64 -20.99 13.57
CA GLY A 556 -15.74 -22.15 13.41
C GLY A 556 -14.90 -22.50 14.64
N ALA A 557 -14.84 -21.60 15.64
CA ALA A 557 -14.15 -21.80 16.92
C ALA A 557 -12.67 -22.23 16.79
N ASP A 558 -12.01 -21.87 15.70
CA ASP A 558 -10.56 -21.99 15.50
C ASP A 558 -9.81 -20.77 16.05
N SER A 559 -8.54 -20.96 16.38
CA SER A 559 -7.64 -19.93 16.91
C SER A 559 -6.32 -19.94 16.16
N THR A 560 -5.66 -18.79 16.07
CA THR A 560 -4.30 -18.67 15.53
C THR A 560 -3.27 -19.32 16.45
N GLU A 561 -1.99 -19.32 16.10
CA GLU A 561 -0.93 -19.33 17.12
C GLU A 561 -0.88 -17.97 17.84
N TYR A 562 -0.17 -17.89 18.97
CA TYR A 562 0.12 -16.57 19.56
C TYR A 562 1.00 -15.75 18.60
N SER A 563 0.89 -14.42 18.70
CA SER A 563 1.83 -13.48 18.11
C SER A 563 3.27 -13.79 18.53
N ASP A 564 4.23 -13.18 17.82
CA ASP A 564 5.57 -13.07 18.37
C ASP A 564 5.52 -12.34 19.72
N THR A 565 6.44 -12.69 20.62
CA THR A 565 6.48 -12.15 21.97
C THR A 565 7.27 -10.87 21.97
N TYR A 566 6.66 -9.77 22.40
CA TYR A 566 7.34 -8.50 22.60
C TYR A 566 7.65 -8.27 24.07
N THR A 567 8.65 -7.45 24.33
CA THR A 567 9.08 -7.03 25.66
C THR A 567 8.78 -5.57 25.90
N PHE A 568 8.45 -5.22 27.14
CA PHE A 568 8.35 -3.82 27.58
C PHE A 568 8.63 -3.73 29.08
N GLY A 569 8.88 -2.54 29.58
CA GLY A 569 8.94 -2.30 31.02
C GLY A 569 9.76 -1.07 31.33
N ARG A 570 10.43 -1.07 32.48
CA ARG A 570 11.42 -0.07 32.83
C ARG A 570 12.75 -0.77 33.07
N THR A 571 13.77 -0.47 32.27
CA THR A 571 15.13 -0.57 32.79
C THR A 571 15.30 0.62 33.71
N LEU A 572 15.33 0.38 35.03
CA LEU A 572 15.91 1.39 35.91
C LEU A 572 17.31 1.67 35.31
N PRO A 573 17.68 2.93 35.02
CA PRO A 573 19.09 3.23 34.75
C PRO A 573 19.89 2.60 35.90
N PRO A 574 21.06 1.99 35.64
CA PRO A 574 21.84 1.33 36.68
C PRO A 574 21.87 2.24 37.90
N THR A 575 21.48 1.74 39.07
CA THR A 575 21.50 2.54 40.30
C THR A 575 22.96 2.85 40.61
N TYR A 576 23.46 4.00 40.16
CA TYR A 576 24.75 4.54 40.57
C TYR A 576 24.54 5.36 41.84
N LEU A 577 25.52 5.32 42.74
CA LEU A 577 25.52 6.13 43.96
C LEU A 577 26.18 7.48 43.63
N CYS A 578 25.57 8.58 44.05
CA CYS A 578 26.24 9.88 43.92
C CYS A 578 27.47 9.88 44.80
N GLY A 579 28.60 10.25 44.22
CA GLY A 579 29.89 10.15 44.90
C GLY A 579 30.62 8.82 44.76
N ASP A 580 30.07 7.85 44.04
CA ASP A 580 30.76 6.63 43.59
C ASP A 580 31.32 6.87 42.17
N ALA A 581 32.40 7.63 42.12
CA ALA A 581 33.02 8.07 40.89
C ALA A 581 33.79 6.94 40.19
N ASP A 582 34.28 5.96 40.95
CA ASP A 582 35.03 4.81 40.40
C ASP A 582 34.16 3.58 40.09
N GLY A 583 32.87 3.62 40.45
CA GLY A 583 31.89 2.58 40.16
C GLY A 583 32.03 1.34 41.05
N SER A 584 32.68 1.47 42.21
CA SER A 584 32.93 0.38 43.15
C SER A 584 31.71 0.00 44.02
N SER A 585 30.59 0.72 43.88
CA SER A 585 29.39 0.60 44.72
C SER A 585 29.60 1.03 46.17
N ALA A 586 30.67 1.78 46.47
CA ALA A 586 30.98 2.27 47.81
C ALA A 586 31.61 3.66 47.77
N ILE A 587 31.01 4.65 48.45
CA ILE A 587 31.58 6.00 48.58
C ILE A 587 32.79 5.93 49.52
N SER A 588 33.98 6.08 48.95
CA SER A 588 35.25 5.93 49.65
C SER A 588 36.33 6.90 49.15
N VAL A 589 37.53 6.76 49.71
CA VAL A 589 38.68 7.59 49.31
C VAL A 589 39.08 7.33 47.86
N SER A 590 38.80 6.14 47.31
CA SER A 590 39.11 5.84 45.92
C SER A 590 38.31 6.71 44.95
N ASP A 591 37.07 7.07 45.28
CA ASP A 591 36.25 8.00 44.50
C ASP A 591 36.81 9.41 44.46
N VAL A 592 37.32 9.89 45.61
CA VAL A 592 38.01 11.18 45.69
C VAL A 592 39.23 11.18 44.78
N VAL A 593 40.03 10.10 44.82
CA VAL A 593 41.22 9.95 43.97
C VAL A 593 40.82 9.87 42.49
N TYR A 594 39.73 9.17 42.18
CA TYR A 594 39.21 9.03 40.83
C TYR A 594 38.75 10.39 40.27
N LEU A 595 37.99 11.17 41.04
CA LEU A 595 37.57 12.52 40.66
C LEU A 595 38.76 13.46 40.47
N ILE A 596 39.74 13.44 41.37
CA ILE A 596 40.95 14.27 41.22
C ILE A 596 41.73 13.88 39.94
N SER A 597 41.82 12.58 39.65
CA SER A 597 42.45 12.07 38.43
C SER A 597 41.72 12.52 37.16
N TYR A 598 40.39 12.40 37.14
CA TYR A 598 39.54 12.88 36.06
C TYR A 598 39.65 14.39 35.84
N ILE A 599 39.52 15.18 36.91
CA ILE A 599 39.47 16.66 36.85
C ILE A 599 40.83 17.26 36.48
N PHE A 600 41.93 16.75 37.04
CA PHE A 600 43.25 17.41 36.94
C PHE A 600 44.30 16.62 36.17
N SER A 601 44.12 15.31 35.97
CA SER A 601 45.17 14.42 35.46
C SER A 601 44.79 13.69 34.17
N GLY A 602 43.62 14.02 33.58
CA GLY A 602 43.14 13.41 32.34
C GLY A 602 42.72 11.95 32.49
N GLY A 603 42.34 11.53 33.70
CA GLY A 603 41.78 10.21 33.96
C GLY A 603 40.42 9.99 33.26
N PRO A 604 39.92 8.74 33.22
CA PRO A 604 38.61 8.44 32.66
C PRO A 604 37.48 9.17 33.40
N ALA A 605 36.41 9.53 32.69
CA ALA A 605 35.22 10.12 33.31
C ALA A 605 34.43 9.06 34.10
N PRO A 606 33.76 9.44 35.21
CA PRO A 606 32.78 8.58 35.87
C PRO A 606 31.71 8.10 34.89
N MET A 607 31.16 6.90 35.12
CA MET A 607 30.18 6.27 34.22
C MET A 607 28.96 5.75 35.00
N PRO A 608 27.79 6.41 34.90
CA PRO A 608 27.55 7.65 34.14
C PRO A 608 28.26 8.85 34.76
N LEU A 609 28.50 9.92 33.97
CA LEU A 609 29.22 11.12 34.44
C LEU A 609 28.65 11.65 35.76
N LEU A 610 27.33 11.62 35.90
CA LEU A 610 26.60 12.08 37.07
C LEU A 610 26.93 11.32 38.38
N SER A 611 27.55 10.13 38.33
CA SER A 611 28.00 9.45 39.56
C SER A 611 29.12 10.20 40.28
N GLY A 612 29.82 11.10 39.57
CA GLY A 612 30.81 12.01 40.14
C GLY A 612 30.26 13.28 40.79
N ASP A 613 28.96 13.59 40.63
CA ASP A 613 28.33 14.79 41.20
C ASP A 613 27.83 14.47 42.62
N ALA A 614 28.71 14.64 43.61
CA ALA A 614 28.45 14.31 45.00
C ALA A 614 27.67 15.41 45.72
N ASP A 615 27.79 16.67 45.28
CA ASP A 615 27.13 17.84 45.88
C ASP A 615 25.83 18.27 45.16
N CYS A 616 25.49 17.58 44.06
CA CYS A 616 24.25 17.71 43.30
C CYS A 616 24.10 19.10 42.65
N SER A 617 25.24 19.69 42.29
CA SER A 617 25.31 20.99 41.62
C SER A 617 24.95 20.91 40.13
N GLY A 618 24.88 19.70 39.56
CA GLY A 618 24.65 19.46 38.13
C GLY A 618 25.94 19.45 37.30
N GLY A 619 27.11 19.38 37.95
CA GLY A 619 28.39 19.32 37.25
C GLY A 619 29.51 18.73 38.08
N VAL A 620 30.22 17.74 37.52
CA VAL A 620 31.35 17.05 38.17
C VAL A 620 32.59 17.92 38.19
N ASN A 621 32.96 18.44 39.35
CA ASN A 621 34.08 19.34 39.52
C ASN A 621 34.78 19.19 40.89
N ILE A 622 35.68 20.11 41.23
CA ILE A 622 36.47 20.03 42.47
C ILE A 622 35.60 20.14 43.73
N SER A 623 34.44 20.79 43.65
CA SER A 623 33.50 20.86 44.78
C SER A 623 33.02 19.48 45.21
N ASP A 624 32.83 18.55 44.27
CA ASP A 624 32.44 17.16 44.55
C ASP A 624 33.52 16.38 45.30
N ALA A 625 34.77 16.52 44.89
CA ALA A 625 35.90 15.91 45.59
C ALA A 625 36.04 16.46 47.02
N VAL A 626 35.85 17.77 47.20
CA VAL A 626 35.86 18.41 48.53
C VAL A 626 34.66 17.94 49.37
N TYR A 627 33.49 17.81 48.76
CA TYR A 627 32.27 17.33 49.41
C TYR A 627 32.47 15.90 49.93
N LEU A 628 33.02 15.01 49.09
CA LEU A 628 33.34 13.63 49.49
C LEU A 628 34.37 13.56 50.61
N ILE A 629 35.42 14.38 50.59
CA ILE A 629 36.38 14.47 51.70
C ILE A 629 35.68 14.88 53.01
N GLY A 630 34.79 15.87 52.93
CA GLY A 630 33.99 16.32 54.08
C GLY A 630 33.10 15.23 54.64
N TYR A 631 32.40 14.50 53.77
CA TYR A 631 31.57 13.35 54.13
C TYR A 631 32.38 12.22 54.78
N ILE A 632 33.46 11.77 54.12
CA ILE A 632 34.25 10.61 54.53
C ILE A 632 35.00 10.86 55.84
N PHE A 633 35.62 12.03 56.00
CA PHE A 633 36.57 12.27 57.09
C PHE A 633 36.07 13.23 58.17
N SER A 634 35.09 14.07 57.86
CA SER A 634 34.70 15.19 58.74
C SER A 634 33.24 15.12 59.23
N GLY A 635 32.53 14.02 58.94
CA GLY A 635 31.12 13.85 59.32
C GLY A 635 30.18 14.82 58.59
N GLY A 636 30.56 15.26 57.39
CA GLY A 636 29.71 16.06 56.51
C GLY A 636 28.46 15.31 56.05
N PRO A 637 27.51 16.00 55.38
CA PRO A 637 26.30 15.36 54.87
C PRO A 637 26.63 14.28 53.83
N ALA A 638 25.80 13.23 53.77
CA ALA A 638 25.90 12.22 52.71
C ALA A 638 25.66 12.84 51.32
N PRO A 639 26.27 12.29 50.25
CA PRO A 639 25.89 12.61 48.88
C PRO A 639 24.39 12.41 48.63
N CYS A 640 23.82 13.10 47.64
CA CYS A 640 22.38 12.97 47.36
C CYS A 640 21.96 11.55 47.02
N ALA A 641 20.68 11.26 47.30
CA ALA A 641 20.06 9.99 46.95
C ALA A 641 19.82 9.81 45.43
N LEU A 642 19.84 10.90 44.66
CA LEU A 642 19.67 10.91 43.20
C LEU A 642 20.56 12.00 42.61
N CYS A 643 21.43 11.64 41.66
CA CYS A 643 22.37 12.59 41.07
C CYS A 643 21.63 13.39 39.97
N LYS A 644 22.07 14.63 39.72
CA LYS A 644 21.29 15.60 38.94
C LYS A 644 21.92 15.98 37.62
#